data_AF-A0A8C9LGB2-F1
#
_entry.id   AF-A0A8C9LGB2-F1
#
_cell.length_a   1.000
_cell.length_b   1.000
_cell.length_c   1.000
_cell.angle_alpha   90.00
_cell.angle_beta   90.00
_cell.angle_gamma   90.00
#
_symmetry.space_group_name_H-M   'P 1'
#
loop_
_entity.id
_entity.type
_entity.pdbx_description
1 polymer ?
#
loop_
_entity_poly.entity_id
_entity_poly.type
_entity_poly.pdbx_seq_one_letter_code
_entity_poly.pdbx_strand_id
1 'polypeptide(L)'
;MSALSWKPFLYGGLASITAECGTFPIDLTKTRLQVQGQVNDAKYKEIRYRGMMHALVRIFREEGLKALYSGIAPAMLRQASYGTIKIGTYQSLKRMFVEHPEDETLMINVLCGILSGVISSSIANPTDVLKIRMQAQGSVIQGGMMCNFIQIYQNEGTKGLWKGVSLTAQRAALVVGVELPVYDFTKKQIIMSGYMGDTVYTHFLSSLTASLTVLCSTTNNQHFIKEGTCSGRKFETQHCPLLPIEDLCSLTSQSLTVALTAAVPESTEDVLLKGFAMLGMENERIETAQQVNDAGEPLWKFDLFPDDSLFSRQMRDYLSGFQEQCDAILNDVNSALQHLESLQKQYLFVSTKTGTLHEACEQLLKEQSELVDLAENIQQKLSYFNELENINTKLNSPTLSVNSEGFIPMLAKLDDCIAYISSHPNFKDYPVYLTKFKQCLLKAMHLIKTYTVNTLQNLTSQLMKRDPSAVPNSDNAFTLFYVKFRAAAPKVRTLIEQVEQRSEKMPEYQQVLNEIHQCYLDQRELLLGPSISSTVTELTSQNNRDHCALVRSGCAFMVHVCQDEHQLYNEFFTKPTPKLDELLEKLCLSLYDVLRPMIIHVIHLETLSELCGILKNEMLEDHVQNNAEQLGAFAAGVKQMLEDVQERLVYRTHIYIQTDIIGYKPAPGDLAYPDKLEMMEQIAQSLKEEQKKLSSEASFSDVRLEDPESCNLVKSGSAESLNPRQQSTISPADLHGMWYPTVRRTLVCLSKLYRCIDRAVFQGLSQEALSACVHSLLGAADSISKNKVRICAALFTHLLIQLCVCGVESLLLTVSVTFLFTDAAFKILNPKTVSRFFRLNSNNALIQFLLEGTPEIREHYIDSKKDVDRHLKAACEQFIQQQTKQFIEQLEEFMTKVQAWVQLAEAKINDMVSSTYKTIKTKLQSTLRSMSLYLSNKDTEFILFKPVRNNIQQMFQKLHALLKEEFSNEDLQIIACPSMEQIFSLSNDWG
;
A
#
# COMPACT_ATOMS: atom_id res chain seq x y z
N MET A 1 16.20 47.10 -6.80
CA MET A 1 16.24 45.63 -6.63
C MET A 1 15.34 45.22 -5.48
N SER A 2 14.08 44.91 -5.74
CA SER A 2 13.14 44.39 -4.74
C SER A 2 13.49 42.95 -4.37
N ALA A 3 13.49 42.61 -3.07
CA ALA A 3 13.88 41.30 -2.58
C ALA A 3 13.03 40.17 -3.22
N LEU A 4 13.71 39.12 -3.71
CA LEU A 4 13.07 37.94 -4.28
C LEU A 4 12.24 37.23 -3.21
N SER A 5 10.92 37.39 -3.25
CA SER A 5 10.04 36.74 -2.28
C SER A 5 10.03 35.23 -2.55
N TRP A 6 10.51 34.42 -1.60
CA TRP A 6 10.50 32.96 -1.67
C TRP A 6 9.09 32.34 -1.55
N LYS A 7 8.12 33.08 -1.00
CA LYS A 7 6.75 32.61 -0.73
C LYS A 7 6.04 31.96 -1.94
N PRO A 8 6.05 32.54 -3.17
CA PRO A 8 5.38 31.95 -4.33
C PRO A 8 6.00 30.64 -4.80
N PHE A 9 7.31 30.48 -4.63
CA PHE A 9 8.02 29.23 -4.93
C PHE A 9 7.50 28.12 -4.01
N LEU A 10 7.48 28.36 -2.69
CA LEU A 10 7.02 27.37 -1.71
C LEU A 10 5.53 27.02 -1.88
N TYR A 11 4.66 28.02 -2.03
CA TYR A 11 3.22 27.77 -2.21
C TYR A 11 2.91 27.09 -3.55
N GLY A 12 3.64 27.43 -4.63
CA GLY A 12 3.56 26.74 -5.91
C GLY A 12 3.93 25.25 -5.78
N GLY A 13 5.00 24.93 -5.06
CA GLY A 13 5.41 23.56 -4.77
C GLY A 13 4.38 22.78 -3.95
N LEU A 14 3.94 23.32 -2.80
CA LEU A 14 2.99 22.65 -1.91
C LEU A 14 1.61 22.40 -2.55
N ALA A 15 1.07 23.38 -3.28
CA ALA A 15 -0.16 23.21 -4.03
C ALA A 15 -0.03 22.12 -5.11
N SER A 16 1.11 22.10 -5.80
CA SER A 16 1.38 21.12 -6.87
C SER A 16 1.55 19.69 -6.32
N ILE A 17 2.21 19.52 -5.17
CA ILE A 17 2.30 18.22 -4.46
C ILE A 17 0.91 17.74 -4.04
N THR A 18 0.11 18.62 -3.44
CA THR A 18 -1.24 18.28 -2.95
C THR A 18 -2.14 17.84 -4.11
N ALA A 19 -2.03 18.49 -5.27
CA ALA A 19 -2.71 18.08 -6.49
C ALA A 19 -2.28 16.69 -6.98
N GLU A 20 -0.97 16.39 -7.06
CA GLU A 20 -0.49 15.05 -7.51
C GLU A 20 -1.01 13.95 -6.56
N CYS A 21 -1.02 14.16 -5.25
CA CYS A 21 -1.55 13.17 -4.30
C CYS A 21 -3.02 12.77 -4.57
N GLY A 22 -3.82 13.71 -5.10
CA GLY A 22 -5.21 13.46 -5.52
C GLY A 22 -5.33 12.85 -6.93
N THR A 23 -4.49 13.26 -7.88
CA THR A 23 -4.57 12.80 -9.28
C THR A 23 -3.78 11.52 -9.58
N PHE A 24 -2.82 11.14 -8.72
CA PHE A 24 -1.91 10.01 -8.95
C PHE A 24 -2.61 8.68 -9.29
N PRO A 25 -3.72 8.27 -8.62
CA PRO A 25 -4.43 7.04 -8.99
C PRO A 25 -4.99 7.06 -10.42
N ILE A 26 -5.41 8.24 -10.92
CA ILE A 26 -5.92 8.42 -12.28
C ILE A 26 -4.76 8.34 -13.28
N ASP A 27 -3.63 9.00 -12.97
CA ASP A 27 -2.41 8.95 -13.77
C ASP A 27 -1.86 7.53 -13.90
N LEU A 28 -1.77 6.77 -12.80
CA LEU A 28 -1.32 5.37 -12.80
C LEU A 28 -2.27 4.45 -13.59
N THR A 29 -3.57 4.70 -13.49
CA THR A 29 -4.58 3.98 -14.28
C THR A 29 -4.43 4.28 -15.77
N LYS A 30 -4.20 5.54 -16.13
CA LYS A 30 -3.97 6.00 -17.50
C LYS A 30 -2.70 5.42 -18.10
N THR A 31 -1.56 5.45 -17.38
CA THR A 31 -0.29 4.91 -17.90
C THR A 31 -0.38 3.41 -18.15
N ARG A 32 -0.96 2.63 -17.23
CA ARG A 32 -1.20 1.18 -17.44
C ARG A 32 -2.08 0.89 -18.66
N LEU A 33 -3.12 1.71 -18.88
CA LEU A 33 -3.98 1.59 -20.06
C LEU A 33 -3.29 2.01 -21.37
N GLN A 34 -2.29 2.90 -21.32
CA GLN A 34 -1.45 3.29 -22.47
C GLN A 34 -0.28 2.35 -22.76
N VAL A 35 0.18 1.58 -21.78
CA VAL A 35 1.21 0.53 -21.94
C VAL A 35 0.61 -0.77 -22.47
N GLN A 36 -0.64 -1.07 -22.11
CA GLN A 36 -1.40 -2.18 -22.68
C GLN A 36 -1.49 -2.06 -24.22
N GLY A 37 -0.99 -3.06 -24.94
CA GLY A 37 -0.94 -3.05 -26.42
C GLY A 37 0.39 -2.61 -27.03
N GLN A 38 1.43 -2.31 -26.25
CA GLN A 38 2.79 -2.14 -26.79
C GLN A 38 3.38 -3.51 -27.17
N VAL A 39 3.80 -3.64 -28.44
CA VAL A 39 4.01 -4.93 -29.13
C VAL A 39 5.22 -5.74 -28.64
N ASN A 40 6.16 -5.11 -27.92
CA ASN A 40 7.48 -5.69 -27.65
C ASN A 40 7.56 -6.60 -26.41
N ASP A 41 6.47 -6.78 -25.65
CA ASP A 41 6.52 -7.53 -24.39
C ASP A 41 5.41 -8.59 -24.32
N ALA A 42 5.80 -9.86 -24.32
CA ALA A 42 4.88 -11.00 -24.42
C ALA A 42 3.84 -11.06 -23.28
N LYS A 43 4.14 -10.40 -22.15
CA LYS A 43 3.31 -10.34 -20.94
C LYS A 43 2.14 -9.34 -21.02
N TYR A 44 2.14 -8.42 -22.00
CA TYR A 44 1.13 -7.35 -22.15
C TYR A 44 0.31 -7.45 -23.45
N LYS A 45 0.34 -8.62 -24.11
CA LYS A 45 -0.39 -8.88 -25.36
C LYS A 45 -1.90 -9.06 -25.16
N GLU A 46 -2.34 -9.35 -23.93
CA GLU A 46 -3.76 -9.48 -23.57
C GLU A 46 -4.40 -8.15 -23.15
N ILE A 47 -5.65 -7.93 -23.57
CA ILE A 47 -6.45 -6.74 -23.26
C ILE A 47 -7.00 -6.82 -21.83
N ARG A 48 -6.15 -6.55 -20.82
CA ARG A 48 -6.50 -6.67 -19.39
C ARG A 48 -7.53 -5.64 -18.92
N TYR A 49 -7.57 -4.46 -19.54
CA TYR A 49 -8.43 -3.34 -19.16
C TYR A 49 -9.32 -2.90 -20.33
N ARG A 50 -10.65 -2.84 -20.09
CA ARG A 50 -11.66 -2.37 -21.05
C ARG A 50 -11.89 -0.85 -21.06
N GLY A 51 -11.34 -0.12 -20.09
CA GLY A 51 -11.54 1.33 -19.94
C GLY A 51 -11.02 1.85 -18.60
N MET A 52 -10.96 3.17 -18.42
CA MET A 52 -10.31 3.80 -17.26
C MET A 52 -10.95 3.42 -15.91
N MET A 53 -12.28 3.48 -15.78
CA MET A 53 -12.95 3.07 -14.53
C MET A 53 -12.82 1.56 -14.27
N HIS A 54 -12.87 0.74 -15.32
CA HIS A 54 -12.63 -0.70 -15.20
C HIS A 54 -11.20 -0.99 -14.75
N ALA A 55 -10.20 -0.26 -15.24
CA ALA A 55 -8.81 -0.37 -14.81
C ALA A 55 -8.63 0.04 -13.35
N LEU A 56 -9.16 1.19 -12.94
CA LEU A 56 -9.04 1.69 -11.55
C LEU A 56 -9.67 0.72 -10.53
N VAL A 57 -10.89 0.25 -10.81
CA VAL A 57 -11.58 -0.73 -9.95
C VAL A 57 -10.86 -2.08 -9.95
N ARG A 58 -10.33 -2.52 -11.09
CA ARG A 58 -9.59 -3.78 -11.22
C ARG A 58 -8.26 -3.74 -10.46
N ILE A 59 -7.47 -2.68 -10.60
CA ILE A 59 -6.20 -2.49 -9.86
C ILE A 59 -6.47 -2.41 -8.35
N PHE A 60 -7.49 -1.65 -7.93
CA PHE A 60 -7.89 -1.57 -6.52
C PHE A 60 -8.28 -2.94 -5.93
N ARG A 61 -8.92 -3.82 -6.73
CA ARG A 61 -9.38 -5.14 -6.30
C ARG A 61 -8.32 -6.25 -6.41
N GLU A 62 -7.43 -6.19 -7.40
CA GLU A 62 -6.40 -7.20 -7.65
C GLU A 62 -5.07 -6.91 -6.93
N GLU A 63 -4.70 -5.64 -6.77
CA GLU A 63 -3.39 -5.22 -6.21
C GLU A 63 -3.50 -4.33 -4.97
N GLY A 64 -4.72 -3.92 -4.59
CA GLY A 64 -5.01 -3.13 -3.39
C GLY A 64 -4.68 -1.63 -3.49
N LEU A 65 -5.05 -0.88 -2.46
CA LEU A 65 -4.90 0.59 -2.45
C LEU A 65 -3.43 1.06 -2.48
N LYS A 66 -2.49 0.27 -1.92
CA LYS A 66 -1.05 0.59 -1.99
C LYS A 66 -0.53 0.57 -3.44
N ALA A 67 -1.07 -0.28 -4.32
CA ALA A 67 -0.66 -0.35 -5.72
C ALA A 67 -1.08 0.88 -6.53
N LEU A 68 -2.24 1.50 -6.21
CA LEU A 68 -2.66 2.77 -6.80
C LEU A 68 -1.69 3.94 -6.50
N TYR A 69 -0.89 3.82 -5.44
CA TYR A 69 0.14 4.79 -5.04
C TYR A 69 1.57 4.29 -5.27
N SER A 70 1.74 3.16 -5.97
CA SER A 70 3.06 2.63 -6.31
C SER A 70 3.77 3.55 -7.31
N GLY A 71 4.98 4.01 -6.97
CA GLY A 71 5.73 4.97 -7.78
C GLY A 71 5.38 6.44 -7.52
N ILE A 72 4.69 6.78 -6.42
CA ILE A 72 4.37 8.18 -6.08
C ILE A 72 5.60 9.07 -5.84
N ALA A 73 6.71 8.53 -5.32
CA ALA A 73 7.91 9.31 -4.97
C ALA A 73 8.52 10.12 -6.14
N PRO A 74 8.86 9.54 -7.31
CA PRO A 74 9.36 10.32 -8.46
C PRO A 74 8.30 11.28 -9.03
N ALA A 75 7.01 10.96 -8.88
CA ALA A 75 5.92 11.83 -9.33
C ALA A 75 5.77 13.09 -8.45
N MET A 76 5.81 12.93 -7.12
CA MET A 76 5.88 14.05 -6.17
C MET A 76 7.13 14.89 -6.39
N LEU A 77 8.31 14.27 -6.58
CA LEU A 77 9.56 15.00 -6.80
C LEU A 77 9.51 15.87 -8.06
N ARG A 78 9.01 15.31 -9.18
CA ARG A 78 8.76 16.04 -10.44
C ARG A 78 7.78 17.19 -10.25
N GLN A 79 6.66 16.95 -9.57
CA GLN A 79 5.62 17.96 -9.42
C GLN A 79 6.01 19.06 -8.42
N ALA A 80 6.82 18.73 -7.41
CA ALA A 80 7.45 19.68 -6.51
C ALA A 80 8.45 20.58 -7.24
N SER A 81 9.38 20.01 -8.03
CA SER A 81 10.38 20.79 -8.78
C SER A 81 9.72 21.68 -9.83
N TYR A 82 8.86 21.11 -10.68
CA TYR A 82 8.18 21.82 -11.76
C TYR A 82 7.23 22.91 -11.22
N GLY A 83 6.38 22.59 -10.23
CA GLY A 83 5.43 23.54 -9.66
C GLY A 83 6.06 24.74 -8.96
N THR A 84 7.14 24.49 -8.20
CA THR A 84 7.93 25.52 -7.52
C THR A 84 8.52 26.52 -8.51
N ILE A 85 9.14 26.01 -9.59
CA ILE A 85 9.80 26.86 -10.60
C ILE A 85 8.76 27.54 -11.51
N LYS A 86 7.69 26.85 -11.92
CA LYS A 86 6.62 27.42 -12.75
C LYS A 86 5.98 28.66 -12.10
N ILE A 87 5.55 28.56 -10.85
CA ILE A 87 4.88 29.68 -10.18
C ILE A 87 5.88 30.76 -9.75
N GLY A 88 7.05 30.36 -9.23
CA GLY A 88 8.07 31.29 -8.77
C GLY A 88 8.70 32.11 -9.89
N THR A 89 9.09 31.48 -11.00
CA THR A 89 9.66 32.18 -12.16
C THR A 89 8.63 33.07 -12.85
N TYR A 90 7.37 32.62 -13.02
CA TYR A 90 6.31 33.46 -13.59
C TYR A 90 6.10 34.74 -12.78
N GLN A 91 5.93 34.65 -11.45
CA GLN A 91 5.75 35.84 -10.62
C GLN A 91 7.01 36.72 -10.55
N SER A 92 8.20 36.14 -10.64
CA SER A 92 9.46 36.91 -10.67
C SER A 92 9.61 37.68 -11.97
N LEU A 93 9.35 37.06 -13.13
CA LEU A 93 9.34 37.73 -14.43
C LEU A 93 8.28 38.82 -14.49
N LYS A 94 7.04 38.51 -14.06
CA LYS A 94 5.93 39.48 -14.05
C LYS A 94 6.26 40.74 -13.24
N ARG A 95 6.92 40.61 -12.08
CA ARG A 95 7.39 41.77 -11.28
C ARG A 95 8.57 42.53 -11.86
N MET A 96 9.34 41.96 -12.79
CA MET A 96 10.40 42.70 -13.50
C MET A 96 9.89 43.42 -14.74
N PHE A 97 8.80 42.94 -15.36
CA PHE A 97 8.22 43.54 -16.56
C PHE A 97 7.00 44.44 -16.31
N VAL A 98 6.40 44.38 -15.11
CA VAL A 98 5.22 45.17 -14.73
C VAL A 98 5.51 45.87 -13.40
N GLU A 99 5.94 47.13 -13.45
CA GLU A 99 6.18 47.95 -12.25
C GLU A 99 4.89 48.62 -11.74
N HIS A 100 3.98 49.01 -12.65
CA HIS A 100 2.66 49.57 -12.31
C HIS A 100 1.54 48.65 -12.82
N PRO A 101 0.41 48.50 -12.09
CA PRO A 101 -0.67 47.59 -12.45
C PRO A 101 -1.43 47.98 -13.74
N GLU A 102 -1.24 49.20 -14.24
CA GLU A 102 -1.83 49.70 -15.49
C GLU A 102 -1.06 49.23 -16.74
N ASP A 103 0.22 48.86 -16.61
CA ASP A 103 1.07 48.39 -17.71
C ASP A 103 0.85 46.89 -18.05
N GLU A 104 -0.01 46.18 -17.31
CA GLU A 104 -0.16 44.73 -17.42
C GLU A 104 -0.96 44.29 -18.66
N THR A 105 -0.27 44.20 -19.80
CA THR A 105 -0.84 43.67 -21.05
C THR A 105 -0.85 42.13 -21.09
N LEU A 106 -1.84 41.57 -21.81
CA LEU A 106 -1.94 40.12 -22.02
C LEU A 106 -0.69 39.53 -22.69
N MET A 107 -0.05 40.25 -23.62
CA MET A 107 1.16 39.77 -24.30
C MET A 107 2.37 39.67 -23.36
N ILE A 108 2.53 40.59 -22.40
CA ILE A 108 3.59 40.50 -21.38
C ILE A 108 3.37 39.26 -20.50
N ASN A 109 2.12 39.00 -20.08
CA ASN A 109 1.79 37.78 -19.32
C ASN A 109 2.08 36.50 -20.14
N VAL A 110 1.72 36.46 -21.43
CA VAL A 110 2.04 35.33 -22.33
C VAL A 110 3.55 35.11 -22.47
N LEU A 111 4.33 36.18 -22.67
CA LEU A 111 5.80 36.09 -22.75
C LEU A 111 6.41 35.58 -21.43
N CYS A 112 5.92 36.08 -20.29
CA CYS A 112 6.32 35.59 -18.96
C CYS A 112 5.94 34.11 -18.74
N GLY A 113 4.77 33.69 -19.22
CA GLY A 113 4.31 32.30 -19.17
C GLY A 113 5.18 31.37 -20.02
N ILE A 114 5.49 31.76 -21.24
CA ILE A 114 6.39 31.02 -22.15
C ILE A 114 7.79 30.87 -21.52
N LEU A 115 8.41 31.98 -21.09
CA LEU A 115 9.74 31.96 -20.46
C LEU A 115 9.76 31.10 -19.20
N SER A 116 8.75 31.22 -18.34
CA SER A 116 8.62 30.39 -17.14
C SER A 116 8.41 28.90 -17.47
N GLY A 117 7.64 28.57 -18.51
CA GLY A 117 7.45 27.21 -19.00
C GLY A 117 8.74 26.57 -19.50
N VAL A 118 9.52 27.31 -20.30
CA VAL A 118 10.84 26.85 -20.79
C VAL A 118 11.83 26.63 -19.65
N ILE A 119 11.95 27.60 -18.73
CA ILE A 119 12.88 27.52 -17.60
C ILE A 119 12.52 26.37 -16.65
N SER A 120 11.23 26.25 -16.26
CA SER A 120 10.76 25.19 -15.38
C SER A 120 10.96 23.80 -15.97
N SER A 121 10.64 23.60 -17.26
CA SER A 121 10.86 22.31 -17.94
C SER A 121 12.35 21.98 -18.11
N SER A 122 13.20 22.96 -18.43
CA SER A 122 14.63 22.74 -18.64
C SER A 122 15.36 22.30 -17.36
N ILE A 123 14.92 22.80 -16.21
CA ILE A 123 15.46 22.44 -14.89
C ILE A 123 14.83 21.15 -14.35
N ALA A 124 13.53 20.91 -14.59
CA ALA A 124 12.84 19.71 -14.12
C ALA A 124 13.04 18.45 -15.00
N ASN A 125 13.68 18.56 -16.17
CA ASN A 125 13.85 17.45 -17.11
C ASN A 125 14.47 16.16 -16.49
N PRO A 126 15.48 16.22 -15.58
CA PRO A 126 16.00 15.01 -14.94
C PRO A 126 14.93 14.23 -14.14
N THR A 127 14.00 14.93 -13.51
CA THR A 127 12.87 14.32 -12.78
C THR A 127 11.79 13.75 -13.71
N ASP A 128 11.59 14.35 -14.89
CA ASP A 128 10.71 13.80 -15.93
C ASP A 128 11.28 12.49 -16.51
N VAL A 129 12.58 12.46 -16.86
CA VAL A 129 13.26 11.25 -17.36
C VAL A 129 13.20 10.11 -16.33
N LEU A 130 13.40 10.42 -15.05
CA LEU A 130 13.32 9.43 -13.97
C LEU A 130 11.90 8.88 -13.79
N LYS A 131 10.86 9.74 -13.78
CA LYS A 131 9.44 9.31 -13.72
C LYS A 131 9.12 8.39 -14.90
N ILE A 132 9.49 8.77 -16.13
CA ILE A 132 9.17 8.00 -17.34
C ILE A 132 9.87 6.63 -17.34
N ARG A 133 11.16 6.54 -16.98
CA ARG A 133 11.87 5.25 -16.95
C ARG A 133 11.33 4.31 -15.87
N MET A 134 11.10 4.81 -14.66
CA MET A 134 10.50 4.02 -13.58
C MET A 134 9.06 3.58 -13.89
N GLN A 135 8.32 4.32 -14.72
CA GLN A 135 6.98 3.92 -15.18
C GLN A 135 6.99 2.99 -16.40
N ALA A 136 8.05 3.00 -17.22
CA ALA A 136 8.20 2.13 -18.39
C ALA A 136 8.77 0.74 -18.05
N GLN A 137 9.58 0.63 -17.00
CA GLN A 137 10.17 -0.65 -16.56
C GLN A 137 9.23 -1.38 -15.59
N GLY A 138 8.44 -2.31 -16.11
CA GLY A 138 7.48 -3.08 -15.32
C GLY A 138 8.14 -4.03 -14.31
N SER A 139 7.85 -3.87 -13.01
CA SER A 139 7.96 -4.84 -11.90
C SER A 139 9.30 -5.54 -11.58
N VAL A 140 10.37 -5.39 -12.37
CA VAL A 140 11.57 -6.27 -12.29
C VAL A 140 12.80 -5.64 -11.62
N ILE A 141 12.79 -4.34 -11.27
CA ILE A 141 13.93 -3.70 -10.57
C ILE A 141 13.58 -3.35 -9.12
N GLN A 142 14.11 -4.14 -8.19
CA GLN A 142 14.26 -3.77 -6.78
C GLN A 142 15.32 -2.66 -6.67
N GLY A 143 14.91 -1.40 -6.76
CA GLY A 143 15.81 -0.26 -6.62
C GLY A 143 15.08 1.02 -6.25
N GLY A 144 15.53 1.70 -5.20
CA GLY A 144 15.00 3.00 -4.83
C GLY A 144 15.22 4.06 -5.92
N MET A 145 14.50 5.17 -5.83
CA MET A 145 14.59 6.31 -6.76
C MET A 145 16.04 6.79 -6.97
N MET A 146 16.84 6.84 -5.90
CA MET A 146 18.25 7.23 -5.96
C MET A 146 19.14 6.21 -6.68
N CYS A 147 18.87 4.91 -6.55
CA CYS A 147 19.62 3.87 -7.24
C CYS A 147 19.41 3.96 -8.77
N ASN A 148 18.16 4.14 -9.20
CA ASN A 148 17.82 4.37 -10.61
C ASN A 148 18.46 5.66 -11.16
N PHE A 149 18.46 6.74 -10.38
CA PHE A 149 19.14 7.99 -10.76
C PHE A 149 20.65 7.81 -10.93
N ILE A 150 21.31 7.14 -9.98
CA ILE A 150 22.75 6.81 -10.06
C ILE A 150 23.03 5.92 -11.28
N GLN A 151 22.20 4.92 -11.56
CA GLN A 151 22.34 4.03 -12.71
C GLN A 151 22.23 4.79 -14.06
N ILE A 152 21.28 5.71 -14.19
CA ILE A 152 21.16 6.57 -15.39
C ILE A 152 22.41 7.46 -15.53
N TYR A 153 22.87 8.06 -14.42
CA TYR A 153 24.05 8.92 -14.41
C TYR A 153 25.35 8.16 -14.75
N GLN A 154 25.51 6.93 -14.27
CA GLN A 154 26.67 6.07 -14.58
C GLN A 154 26.65 5.58 -16.03
N ASN A 155 25.47 5.21 -16.57
CA ASN A 155 25.37 4.60 -17.89
C ASN A 155 25.29 5.61 -19.05
N GLU A 156 24.64 6.77 -18.85
CA GLU A 156 24.38 7.76 -19.91
C GLU A 156 24.93 9.17 -19.59
N GLY A 157 25.54 9.34 -18.41
CA GLY A 157 26.06 10.63 -17.95
C GLY A 157 24.98 11.69 -17.76
N THR A 158 25.41 12.95 -17.69
CA THR A 158 24.51 14.11 -17.66
C THR A 158 23.64 14.21 -18.92
N LYS A 159 24.13 13.78 -20.09
CA LYS A 159 23.36 13.80 -21.34
C LYS A 159 22.11 12.91 -21.29
N GLY A 160 22.14 11.80 -20.55
CA GLY A 160 20.96 10.94 -20.33
C GLY A 160 19.82 11.65 -19.60
N LEU A 161 20.14 12.50 -18.61
CA LEU A 161 19.16 13.22 -17.78
C LEU A 161 18.49 14.41 -18.50
N TRP A 162 19.16 15.00 -19.51
CA TRP A 162 18.60 16.07 -20.36
C TRP A 162 18.10 15.58 -21.73
N LYS A 163 18.03 14.27 -21.94
CA LYS A 163 17.49 13.67 -23.17
C LYS A 163 16.01 14.07 -23.34
N GLY A 164 15.68 14.67 -24.48
CA GLY A 164 14.32 15.14 -24.80
C GLY A 164 13.98 16.58 -24.38
N VAL A 165 14.90 17.32 -23.75
CA VAL A 165 14.62 18.65 -23.16
C VAL A 165 14.01 19.68 -24.13
N SER A 166 14.37 19.64 -25.41
CA SER A 166 13.81 20.56 -26.41
C SER A 166 12.31 20.34 -26.62
N LEU A 167 11.86 19.08 -26.67
CA LEU A 167 10.46 18.73 -26.89
C LEU A 167 9.59 18.97 -25.65
N THR A 168 10.15 18.70 -24.46
CA THR A 168 9.47 19.00 -23.18
C THR A 168 9.36 20.51 -22.96
N ALA A 169 10.42 21.27 -23.24
CA ALA A 169 10.41 22.74 -23.18
C ALA A 169 9.44 23.37 -24.19
N GLN A 170 9.37 22.90 -25.44
CA GLN A 170 8.42 23.40 -26.43
C GLN A 170 6.96 23.16 -25.99
N ARG A 171 6.67 21.97 -25.46
CA ARG A 171 5.35 21.65 -24.89
C ARG A 171 5.03 22.53 -23.68
N ALA A 172 5.99 22.73 -22.77
CA ALA A 172 5.81 23.57 -21.58
C ALA A 172 5.62 25.05 -21.93
N ALA A 173 6.32 25.56 -22.94
CA ALA A 173 6.14 26.91 -23.47
C ALA A 173 4.69 27.15 -23.92
N LEU A 174 4.14 26.23 -24.72
CA LEU A 174 2.75 26.31 -25.21
C LEU A 174 1.72 26.18 -24.09
N VAL A 175 1.89 25.21 -23.18
CA VAL A 175 0.93 24.98 -22.09
C VAL A 175 0.94 26.14 -21.09
N VAL A 176 2.10 26.50 -20.54
CA VAL A 176 2.22 27.53 -19.50
C VAL A 176 1.99 28.94 -20.05
N GLY A 177 2.37 29.18 -21.31
CA GLY A 177 2.09 30.40 -22.05
C GLY A 177 0.60 30.66 -22.35
N VAL A 178 -0.26 29.65 -22.22
CA VAL A 178 -1.73 29.80 -22.29
C VAL A 178 -2.37 29.72 -20.90
N GLU A 179 -1.95 28.76 -20.06
CA GLU A 179 -2.52 28.48 -18.74
C GLU A 179 -2.52 29.72 -17.82
N LEU A 180 -1.35 30.31 -17.56
CA LEU A 180 -1.20 31.38 -16.57
C LEU A 180 -1.81 32.72 -17.03
N PRO A 181 -1.65 33.16 -18.30
CA PRO A 181 -2.25 34.42 -18.75
C PRO A 181 -3.77 34.36 -18.85
N VAL A 182 -4.35 33.22 -19.28
CA VAL A 182 -5.80 33.04 -19.34
C VAL A 182 -6.39 33.00 -17.93
N TYR A 183 -5.69 32.37 -16.98
CA TYR A 183 -6.07 32.40 -15.57
C TYR A 183 -6.06 33.83 -15.00
N ASP A 184 -4.97 34.59 -15.18
CA ASP A 184 -4.86 35.97 -14.70
C ASP A 184 -5.91 36.90 -15.35
N PHE A 185 -6.09 36.80 -16.67
CA PHE A 185 -7.10 37.57 -17.41
C PHE A 185 -8.52 37.23 -16.95
N THR A 186 -8.85 35.94 -16.80
CA THR A 186 -10.17 35.53 -16.31
C THR A 186 -10.40 35.98 -14.87
N LYS A 187 -9.39 35.84 -13.98
CA LYS A 187 -9.49 36.34 -12.60
C LYS A 187 -9.79 37.84 -12.58
N LYS A 188 -9.05 38.64 -13.36
CA LYS A 188 -9.29 40.09 -13.48
C LYS A 188 -10.71 40.39 -13.97
N GLN A 189 -11.15 39.76 -15.05
CA GLN A 189 -12.48 39.99 -15.63
C GLN A 189 -13.62 39.64 -14.65
N ILE A 190 -13.54 38.50 -13.94
CA ILE A 190 -14.58 38.13 -12.96
C ILE A 190 -14.64 39.16 -11.83
N ILE A 191 -13.49 39.58 -11.28
CA ILE A 191 -13.44 40.56 -10.20
C ILE A 191 -13.94 41.94 -10.66
N MET A 192 -13.56 42.39 -11.85
CA MET A 192 -14.02 43.67 -12.41
C MET A 192 -15.50 43.66 -12.82
N SER A 193 -16.07 42.49 -13.13
CA SER A 193 -17.50 42.35 -13.44
C SER A 193 -18.44 42.54 -12.24
N GLY A 194 -17.91 42.56 -11.01
CA GLY A 194 -18.67 42.74 -9.78
C GLY A 194 -19.53 41.55 -9.34
N TYR A 195 -19.67 40.50 -10.16
CA TYR A 195 -20.50 39.33 -9.84
C TYR A 195 -19.94 38.45 -8.71
N MET A 196 -18.62 38.40 -8.53
CA MET A 196 -17.96 37.66 -7.44
C MET A 196 -16.71 38.41 -6.96
N GLY A 197 -16.54 38.52 -5.64
CA GLY A 197 -15.31 39.04 -5.03
C GLY A 197 -14.13 38.06 -5.10
N ASP A 198 -13.02 38.37 -4.43
CA ASP A 198 -11.84 37.50 -4.38
C ASP A 198 -12.09 36.29 -3.45
N THR A 199 -12.79 35.29 -3.97
CA THR A 199 -13.25 34.09 -3.25
C THR A 199 -12.70 32.81 -3.88
N VAL A 200 -12.77 31.70 -3.13
CA VAL A 200 -12.31 30.38 -3.62
C VAL A 200 -13.06 29.97 -4.91
N TYR A 201 -14.34 30.34 -5.05
CA TYR A 201 -15.13 30.07 -6.26
C TYR A 201 -14.62 30.82 -7.49
N THR A 202 -14.24 32.09 -7.34
CA THR A 202 -13.61 32.90 -8.41
C THR A 202 -12.33 32.25 -8.90
N HIS A 203 -11.48 31.81 -7.96
CA HIS A 203 -10.22 31.11 -8.25
C HIS A 203 -10.41 29.73 -8.90
N PHE A 204 -11.44 28.98 -8.49
CA PHE A 204 -11.79 27.71 -9.11
C PHE A 204 -12.30 27.90 -10.53
N LEU A 205 -13.18 28.87 -10.76
CA LEU A 205 -13.76 29.15 -12.08
C LEU A 205 -12.68 29.64 -13.06
N SER A 206 -11.78 30.53 -12.64
CA SER A 206 -10.66 30.98 -13.49
C SER A 206 -9.65 29.86 -13.79
N SER A 207 -9.48 28.89 -12.88
CA SER A 207 -8.65 27.70 -13.12
C SER A 207 -9.33 26.72 -14.10
N LEU A 208 -10.65 26.57 -14.02
CA LEU A 208 -11.44 25.76 -14.95
C LEU A 208 -11.43 26.32 -16.37
N THR A 209 -11.61 27.64 -16.55
CA THR A 209 -11.55 28.27 -17.89
C THR A 209 -10.15 28.20 -18.50
N ALA A 210 -9.10 28.42 -17.71
CA ALA A 210 -7.72 28.25 -18.16
C ALA A 210 -7.45 26.81 -18.61
N SER A 211 -7.87 25.82 -17.82
CA SER A 211 -7.72 24.40 -18.14
C SER A 211 -8.48 23.99 -19.41
N LEU A 212 -9.70 24.49 -19.60
CA LEU A 212 -10.50 24.24 -20.81
C LEU A 212 -9.87 24.89 -22.05
N THR A 213 -9.37 26.11 -21.92
CA THR A 213 -8.66 26.81 -23.02
C THR A 213 -7.42 26.04 -23.45
N VAL A 214 -6.59 25.60 -22.50
CA VAL A 214 -5.41 24.77 -22.75
C VAL A 214 -5.79 23.44 -23.42
N LEU A 215 -6.90 22.81 -23.03
CA LEU A 215 -7.40 21.60 -23.69
C LEU A 215 -7.69 21.86 -25.17
N CYS A 216 -8.47 22.89 -25.50
CA CYS A 216 -8.78 23.25 -26.88
C CYS A 216 -7.53 23.63 -27.71
N SER A 217 -6.58 24.37 -27.12
CA SER A 217 -5.32 24.73 -27.78
C SER A 217 -4.41 23.51 -28.06
N THR A 218 -4.48 22.47 -27.22
CA THR A 218 -3.66 21.26 -27.37
C THR A 218 -4.31 20.19 -28.25
N THR A 219 -5.64 20.10 -28.30
CA THR A 219 -6.34 19.20 -29.24
C THR A 219 -6.13 19.63 -30.70
N ASN A 220 -6.22 20.93 -30.99
CA ASN A 220 -6.00 21.44 -32.36
C ASN A 220 -4.55 21.22 -32.84
N ASN A 221 -3.56 21.27 -31.94
CA ASN A 221 -2.16 20.97 -32.27
C ASN A 221 -1.89 19.48 -32.51
N GLN A 222 -2.67 18.56 -31.93
CA GLN A 222 -2.48 17.12 -32.17
C GLN A 222 -2.86 16.69 -33.60
N HIS A 223 -3.73 17.44 -34.28
CA HIS A 223 -3.97 17.25 -35.71
C HIS A 223 -2.72 17.63 -36.53
N PHE A 224 -2.20 18.83 -36.29
CA PHE A 224 -1.01 19.38 -36.96
C PHE A 224 0.24 18.49 -36.80
N ILE A 225 0.49 17.95 -35.60
CA ILE A 225 1.65 17.08 -35.34
C ILE A 225 1.46 15.69 -35.97
N LYS A 226 0.24 15.14 -36.01
CA LYS A 226 -0.02 13.85 -36.68
C LYS A 226 0.18 13.96 -38.19
N GLU A 227 -0.33 15.03 -38.81
CA GLU A 227 -0.15 15.26 -40.25
C GLU A 227 1.33 15.46 -40.61
N GLY A 228 2.08 16.25 -39.81
CA GLY A 228 3.52 16.45 -40.03
C GLY A 228 4.41 15.21 -39.83
N THR A 229 3.96 14.18 -39.09
CA THR A 229 4.78 12.98 -38.79
C THR A 229 4.45 11.77 -39.68
N CYS A 230 3.29 11.75 -40.34
CA CYS A 230 2.90 10.63 -41.22
C CYS A 230 3.70 10.56 -42.54
N SER A 231 4.40 11.63 -42.93
CA SER A 231 5.21 11.66 -44.16
C SER A 231 6.66 11.16 -44.00
N GLY A 232 7.03 10.58 -42.83
CA GLY A 232 8.45 10.37 -42.49
C GLY A 232 8.77 9.21 -41.54
N ARG A 233 8.40 7.97 -41.90
CA ARG A 233 9.17 6.71 -41.65
C ARG A 233 8.39 5.43 -42.04
N LYS A 234 8.72 4.86 -43.21
CA LYS A 234 8.58 3.42 -43.52
C LYS A 234 9.65 2.97 -44.53
N PHE A 235 10.85 2.74 -43.99
CA PHE A 235 12.00 1.99 -44.49
C PHE A 235 12.72 1.61 -43.18
N GLU A 236 13.02 0.37 -42.81
CA GLU A 236 12.93 -0.95 -43.46
C GLU A 236 12.44 -1.99 -42.39
N THR A 237 12.57 -3.33 -42.44
CA THR A 237 13.05 -4.32 -43.43
C THR A 237 12.29 -5.64 -43.20
N GLN A 238 11.82 -6.35 -44.24
CA GLN A 238 11.61 -7.81 -44.21
C GLN A 238 11.51 -8.41 -45.63
N HIS A 239 12.14 -9.56 -45.85
CA HIS A 239 12.37 -10.17 -47.18
C HIS A 239 11.17 -10.93 -47.77
N CYS A 240 11.00 -10.84 -49.09
CA CYS A 240 10.58 -11.92 -49.99
C CYS A 240 11.11 -11.66 -51.43
N PRO A 241 11.08 -12.64 -52.36
CA PRO A 241 12.23 -12.91 -53.24
C PRO A 241 12.25 -12.22 -54.61
N LEU A 242 13.40 -12.38 -55.29
CA LEU A 242 13.74 -11.80 -56.61
C LEU A 242 12.79 -12.20 -57.75
N LEU A 243 12.56 -11.24 -58.65
CA LEU A 243 12.79 -11.38 -60.10
C LEU A 243 13.22 -10.00 -60.66
N PRO A 244 14.16 -9.91 -61.62
CA PRO A 244 14.85 -8.66 -61.93
C PRO A 244 14.26 -7.95 -63.15
N ILE A 245 14.05 -6.63 -63.05
CA ILE A 245 13.94 -5.70 -64.18
C ILE A 245 14.64 -4.39 -63.81
N GLU A 246 15.97 -4.39 -63.91
CA GLU A 246 16.71 -3.17 -64.26
C GLU A 246 16.76 -3.08 -65.81
N ASP A 247 16.97 -1.87 -66.33
CA ASP A 247 16.98 -1.47 -67.76
C ASP A 247 15.65 -1.00 -68.39
N LEU A 248 15.23 0.21 -68.02
CA LEU A 248 14.41 1.09 -68.89
C LEU A 248 14.74 2.59 -68.74
N CYS A 249 15.92 2.93 -68.18
CA CYS A 249 16.48 4.28 -68.15
C CYS A 249 17.77 4.39 -68.98
N SER A 250 17.77 3.81 -70.18
CA SER A 250 18.70 4.12 -71.26
C SER A 250 17.98 3.96 -72.60
N LEU A 251 18.32 4.78 -73.61
CA LEU A 251 17.70 4.93 -74.94
C LEU A 251 16.71 6.09 -75.18
N THR A 252 17.02 7.29 -74.67
CA THR A 252 16.62 8.55 -75.34
C THR A 252 17.70 9.02 -76.30
N SER A 253 17.98 8.25 -77.36
CA SER A 253 18.82 8.69 -78.49
C SER A 253 18.87 7.66 -79.65
N GLN A 254 17.88 7.68 -80.54
CA GLN A 254 18.16 7.37 -81.95
C GLN A 254 17.11 7.98 -82.88
N SER A 255 17.63 8.72 -83.85
CA SER A 255 16.91 9.33 -84.97
C SER A 255 16.29 8.27 -85.89
N LEU A 256 15.02 8.43 -86.27
CA LEU A 256 14.54 7.91 -87.54
C LEU A 256 14.29 9.05 -88.52
N THR A 257 15.27 9.25 -89.41
CA THR A 257 15.11 10.02 -90.64
C THR A 257 14.08 9.34 -91.55
N VAL A 258 12.96 10.01 -91.81
CA VAL A 258 12.09 9.68 -92.96
C VAL A 258 12.44 10.65 -94.08
N ALA A 259 12.97 10.11 -95.17
CA ALA A 259 13.37 10.90 -96.33
C ALA A 259 12.14 11.35 -97.12
N LEU A 260 11.95 12.68 -97.24
CA LEU A 260 10.92 13.26 -98.09
C LEU A 260 11.54 13.54 -99.47
N THR A 261 11.63 12.48 -100.28
CA THR A 261 12.00 12.56 -101.70
C THR A 261 10.83 13.09 -102.52
N ALA A 262 10.75 14.41 -102.68
CA ALA A 262 9.96 15.06 -103.72
C ALA A 262 10.83 16.15 -104.35
N ALA A 263 11.26 15.94 -105.60
CA ALA A 263 12.18 16.84 -106.27
C ALA A 263 11.49 18.18 -106.60
N VAL A 264 11.99 19.26 -106.01
CA VAL A 264 11.69 20.63 -106.46
C VAL A 264 12.73 20.98 -107.54
N PRO A 265 12.34 21.36 -108.77
CA PRO A 265 13.30 21.65 -109.83
C PRO A 265 14.14 22.89 -109.56
N GLU A 266 15.43 22.85 -109.89
CA GLU A 266 16.42 23.93 -109.73
C GLU A 266 16.18 25.17 -110.64
N SER A 267 14.98 25.35 -111.21
CA SER A 267 14.75 26.30 -112.31
C SER A 267 13.84 27.51 -112.00
N THR A 268 13.22 27.61 -110.83
CA THR A 268 12.30 28.74 -110.53
C THR A 268 13.04 30.03 -110.14
N GLU A 269 14.12 29.94 -109.38
CA GLU A 269 14.88 31.11 -108.93
C GLU A 269 15.63 31.78 -110.10
N ASP A 270 16.25 30.99 -110.98
CA ASP A 270 16.91 31.46 -112.21
C ASP A 270 15.96 32.11 -113.23
N VAL A 271 14.70 31.64 -113.33
CA VAL A 271 13.69 32.23 -114.21
C VAL A 271 13.21 33.58 -113.66
N LEU A 272 13.01 33.68 -112.35
CA LEU A 272 12.67 34.95 -111.69
C LEU A 272 13.82 35.96 -111.79
N LEU A 273 15.06 35.55 -111.51
CA LEU A 273 16.25 36.40 -111.65
C LEU A 273 16.45 36.91 -113.08
N LYS A 274 16.20 36.08 -114.11
CA LYS A 274 16.18 36.55 -115.51
C LYS A 274 15.08 37.58 -115.78
N GLY A 275 13.90 37.43 -115.18
CA GLY A 275 12.82 38.40 -115.28
C GLY A 275 13.20 39.76 -114.67
N PHE A 276 13.79 39.76 -113.47
CA PHE A 276 14.22 41.00 -112.79
C PHE A 276 15.42 41.67 -113.47
N ALA A 277 16.39 40.89 -113.98
CA ALA A 277 17.52 41.42 -114.74
C ALA A 277 17.08 42.12 -116.05
N MET A 278 16.06 41.61 -116.73
CA MET A 278 15.53 42.21 -117.96
C MET A 278 14.74 43.51 -117.72
N LEU A 279 14.35 43.78 -116.47
CA LEU A 279 13.66 45.01 -116.02
C LEU A 279 14.62 46.08 -115.46
N GLY A 280 15.94 45.83 -115.46
CA GLY A 280 16.95 46.84 -115.13
C GLY A 280 17.04 47.28 -113.67
N MET A 281 16.44 46.53 -112.73
CA MET A 281 16.45 46.84 -111.29
C MET A 281 17.37 45.89 -110.52
N GLU A 282 18.69 46.07 -110.62
CA GLU A 282 19.67 45.15 -110.00
C GLU A 282 19.97 45.41 -108.50
N ASN A 283 19.44 46.47 -107.86
CA ASN A 283 19.98 46.92 -106.55
C ASN A 283 18.98 47.41 -105.47
N GLU A 284 17.67 47.12 -105.55
CA GLU A 284 16.73 47.44 -104.45
C GLU A 284 15.98 46.21 -103.92
N ARG A 285 16.11 45.95 -102.61
CA ARG A 285 15.32 44.93 -101.90
C ARG A 285 14.01 45.52 -101.40
N ILE A 286 12.90 44.85 -101.69
CA ILE A 286 11.57 45.21 -101.22
C ILE A 286 11.17 44.24 -100.11
N GLU A 287 10.96 44.74 -98.89
CA GLU A 287 10.76 43.90 -97.70
C GLU A 287 9.32 43.97 -97.12
N THR A 288 8.41 44.72 -97.75
CA THR A 288 7.03 44.90 -97.22
C THR A 288 5.95 44.87 -98.32
N ALA A 289 4.82 44.19 -98.04
CA ALA A 289 3.71 44.05 -99.00
C ALA A 289 3.07 45.39 -99.43
N GLN A 290 3.14 46.45 -98.61
CA GLN A 290 2.69 47.79 -99.01
C GLN A 290 3.60 48.44 -100.05
N GLN A 291 4.92 48.22 -100.01
CA GLN A 291 5.85 48.72 -101.03
C GLN A 291 5.60 48.06 -102.40
N VAL A 292 5.09 46.82 -102.42
CA VAL A 292 4.67 46.13 -103.66
C VAL A 292 3.42 46.80 -104.27
N ASN A 293 2.46 47.23 -103.45
CA ASN A 293 1.29 47.98 -103.92
C ASN A 293 1.66 49.39 -104.40
N ASP A 294 2.52 50.10 -103.66
CA ASP A 294 2.93 51.46 -104.02
C ASP A 294 3.78 51.48 -105.31
N ALA A 295 4.62 50.45 -105.53
CA ALA A 295 5.31 50.23 -106.80
C ALA A 295 4.36 49.85 -107.96
N GLY A 296 3.12 49.46 -107.66
CA GLY A 296 2.08 49.17 -108.64
C GLY A 296 1.35 50.40 -109.18
N GLU A 297 1.29 51.53 -108.44
CA GLU A 297 0.55 52.72 -108.89
C GLU A 297 1.00 53.32 -110.25
N PRO A 298 2.30 53.35 -110.62
CA PRO A 298 2.73 53.84 -111.93
C PRO A 298 2.24 52.96 -113.10
N LEU A 299 2.02 51.67 -112.86
CA LEU A 299 1.62 50.68 -113.88
C LEU A 299 0.18 50.89 -114.37
N TRP A 300 -0.71 51.43 -113.53
CA TRP A 300 -2.12 51.70 -113.89
C TRP A 300 -2.36 53.08 -114.51
N LYS A 301 -1.35 53.97 -114.52
CA LYS A 301 -1.44 55.33 -115.12
C LYS A 301 -0.94 55.41 -116.57
N PHE A 302 -0.57 54.28 -117.17
CA PHE A 302 -0.05 54.21 -118.54
C PHE A 302 -1.12 54.08 -119.64
N ASP A 303 -2.41 54.26 -119.32
CA ASP A 303 -3.56 54.14 -120.23
C ASP A 303 -3.73 55.31 -121.24
N LEU A 304 -2.75 56.22 -121.36
CA LEU A 304 -2.71 57.23 -122.42
C LEU A 304 -1.33 57.26 -123.11
N PHE A 305 -1.14 56.41 -124.12
CA PHE A 305 -0.55 56.65 -125.46
C PHE A 305 -0.34 55.28 -126.17
N PRO A 306 -0.23 55.22 -127.51
CA PRO A 306 -1.04 54.28 -128.30
C PRO A 306 -0.41 52.90 -128.54
N ASP A 307 -1.27 52.00 -129.04
CA ASP A 307 -0.99 50.61 -129.45
C ASP A 307 0.35 50.39 -130.16
N ASP A 308 1.31 49.75 -129.46
CA ASP A 308 2.07 48.59 -129.97
C ASP A 308 3.08 48.06 -128.94
N SER A 309 2.74 47.00 -128.18
CA SER A 309 3.75 46.05 -127.68
C SER A 309 3.16 44.69 -127.29
N LEU A 310 3.87 43.61 -127.63
CA LEU A 310 3.52 42.22 -127.29
C LEU A 310 3.53 41.91 -125.78
N PHE A 311 4.18 42.77 -125.00
CA PHE A 311 4.49 42.57 -123.58
C PHE A 311 3.24 42.50 -122.69
N SER A 312 2.27 43.40 -122.91
CA SER A 312 1.04 43.52 -122.09
C SER A 312 0.00 42.41 -122.30
N ARG A 313 0.21 41.52 -123.29
CA ARG A 313 -0.52 40.24 -123.42
C ARG A 313 0.18 39.14 -122.63
N GLN A 314 1.49 38.95 -122.88
CA GLN A 314 2.27 37.90 -122.21
C GLN A 314 2.22 38.02 -120.68
N MET A 315 2.31 39.23 -120.13
CA MET A 315 2.25 39.44 -118.67
C MET A 315 0.88 39.05 -118.07
N ARG A 316 -0.21 39.21 -118.83
CA ARG A 316 -1.57 38.90 -118.39
C ARG A 316 -1.82 37.40 -118.37
N ASP A 317 -1.36 36.70 -119.41
CA ASP A 317 -1.40 35.24 -119.48
C ASP A 317 -0.55 34.62 -118.35
N TYR A 318 0.62 35.20 -118.05
CA TYR A 318 1.50 34.76 -116.95
C TYR A 318 0.83 34.90 -115.57
N LEU A 319 0.15 36.02 -115.31
CA LEU A 319 -0.61 36.22 -114.06
C LEU A 319 -1.79 35.24 -113.95
N SER A 320 -2.47 34.91 -115.06
CA SER A 320 -3.56 33.92 -115.03
C SER A 320 -3.06 32.51 -114.71
N GLY A 321 -1.88 32.12 -115.23
CA GLY A 321 -1.28 30.82 -114.91
C GLY A 321 -0.85 30.69 -113.43
N PHE A 322 -0.40 31.78 -112.80
CA PHE A 322 -0.15 31.80 -111.36
C PHE A 322 -1.44 31.68 -110.54
N GLN A 323 -2.54 32.28 -110.99
CA GLN A 323 -3.83 32.14 -110.31
C GLN A 323 -4.34 30.69 -110.33
N GLU A 324 -4.29 30.01 -111.48
CA GLU A 324 -4.69 28.59 -111.59
C GLU A 324 -3.84 27.68 -110.68
N GLN A 325 -2.55 27.96 -110.53
CA GLN A 325 -1.67 27.21 -109.62
C GLN A 325 -2.03 27.42 -108.14
N CYS A 326 -2.38 28.65 -107.75
CA CYS A 326 -2.89 28.92 -106.40
C CYS A 326 -4.22 28.20 -106.13
N ASP A 327 -5.14 28.20 -107.08
CA ASP A 327 -6.43 27.50 -106.96
C ASP A 327 -6.26 25.96 -106.91
N ALA A 328 -5.29 25.40 -107.63
CA ALA A 328 -4.93 23.98 -107.54
C ALA A 328 -4.43 23.61 -106.12
N ILE A 329 -3.49 24.39 -105.57
CA ILE A 329 -2.97 24.18 -104.20
C ILE A 329 -4.09 24.32 -103.16
N LEU A 330 -5.00 25.28 -103.34
CA LEU A 330 -6.12 25.51 -102.42
C LEU A 330 -7.11 24.33 -102.43
N ASN A 331 -7.33 23.71 -103.60
CA ASN A 331 -8.10 22.46 -103.71
C ASN A 331 -7.41 21.26 -103.04
N ASP A 332 -6.09 21.10 -103.20
CA ASP A 332 -5.34 20.02 -102.55
C ASP A 332 -5.35 20.17 -101.01
N VAL A 333 -5.22 21.40 -100.49
CA VAL A 333 -5.35 21.70 -99.06
C VAL A 333 -6.75 21.37 -98.54
N ASN A 334 -7.81 21.72 -99.29
CA ASN A 334 -9.19 21.37 -98.93
C ASN A 334 -9.42 19.84 -98.91
N SER A 335 -8.83 19.11 -99.86
CA SER A 335 -8.87 17.64 -99.90
C SER A 335 -8.16 17.02 -98.68
N ALA A 336 -6.96 17.52 -98.34
CA ALA A 336 -6.23 17.10 -97.15
C ALA A 336 -7.01 17.36 -95.85
N LEU A 337 -7.70 18.50 -95.73
CA LEU A 337 -8.56 18.81 -94.59
C LEU A 337 -9.76 17.85 -94.47
N GLN A 338 -10.41 17.48 -95.57
CA GLN A 338 -11.50 16.48 -95.56
C GLN A 338 -11.00 15.09 -95.11
N HIS A 339 -9.81 14.68 -95.56
CA HIS A 339 -9.19 13.45 -95.10
C HIS A 339 -8.87 13.48 -93.60
N LEU A 340 -8.39 14.61 -93.08
CA LEU A 340 -8.12 14.80 -91.65
C LEU A 340 -9.41 14.72 -90.82
N GLU A 341 -10.51 15.33 -91.27
CA GLU A 341 -11.81 15.27 -90.59
C GLU A 341 -12.38 13.84 -90.58
N SER A 342 -12.22 13.08 -91.66
CA SER A 342 -12.58 11.66 -91.73
C SER A 342 -11.76 10.82 -90.75
N LEU A 343 -10.44 11.04 -90.68
CA LEU A 343 -9.55 10.36 -89.73
C LEU A 343 -9.96 10.65 -88.28
N GLN A 344 -10.28 11.90 -87.97
CA GLN A 344 -10.74 12.32 -86.63
C GLN A 344 -12.04 11.60 -86.24
N LYS A 345 -13.01 11.47 -87.16
CA LYS A 345 -14.26 10.73 -86.92
C LYS A 345 -14.02 9.24 -86.67
N GLN A 346 -13.13 8.61 -87.44
CA GLN A 346 -12.76 7.21 -87.24
C GLN A 346 -12.04 6.98 -85.90
N TYR A 347 -11.08 7.85 -85.56
CA TYR A 347 -10.39 7.81 -84.27
C TYR A 347 -11.38 7.94 -83.10
N LEU A 348 -12.33 8.88 -83.17
CA LEU A 348 -13.34 9.07 -82.13
C LEU A 348 -14.25 7.84 -81.98
N PHE A 349 -14.66 7.22 -83.09
CA PHE A 349 -15.45 5.97 -83.07
C PHE A 349 -14.69 4.82 -82.40
N VAL A 350 -13.42 4.59 -82.80
CA VAL A 350 -12.57 3.54 -82.24
C VAL A 350 -12.30 3.79 -80.76
N SER A 351 -11.99 5.03 -80.38
CA SER A 351 -11.77 5.44 -78.99
C SER A 351 -13.02 5.18 -78.13
N THR A 352 -14.20 5.62 -78.60
CA THR A 352 -15.47 5.41 -77.88
C THR A 352 -15.78 3.92 -77.70
N LYS A 353 -15.61 3.10 -78.77
CA LYS A 353 -15.85 1.65 -78.70
C LYS A 353 -14.87 0.94 -77.77
N THR A 354 -13.59 1.30 -77.82
CA THR A 354 -12.55 0.76 -76.94
C THR A 354 -12.83 1.12 -75.48
N GLY A 355 -13.26 2.36 -75.21
CA GLY A 355 -13.71 2.80 -73.89
C GLY A 355 -14.86 1.97 -73.35
N THR A 356 -15.94 1.78 -74.13
CA THR A 356 -17.09 0.95 -73.70
C THR A 356 -16.74 -0.52 -73.49
N LEU A 357 -15.77 -1.06 -74.23
CA LEU A 357 -15.28 -2.42 -74.03
C LEU A 357 -14.43 -2.53 -72.76
N HIS A 358 -13.59 -1.52 -72.49
CA HIS A 358 -12.76 -1.47 -71.29
C HIS A 358 -13.62 -1.40 -70.02
N GLU A 359 -14.63 -0.53 -70.00
CA GLU A 359 -15.60 -0.40 -68.90
C GLU A 359 -16.37 -1.72 -68.64
N ALA A 360 -16.82 -2.40 -69.70
CA ALA A 360 -17.46 -3.71 -69.58
C ALA A 360 -16.51 -4.81 -69.04
N CYS A 361 -15.23 -4.79 -69.43
CA CYS A 361 -14.21 -5.69 -68.91
C CYS A 361 -13.89 -5.40 -67.43
N GLU A 362 -13.78 -4.13 -67.02
CA GLU A 362 -13.61 -3.78 -65.60
C GLU A 362 -14.81 -4.23 -64.75
N GLN A 363 -16.04 -4.06 -65.26
CA GLN A 363 -17.24 -4.55 -64.56
C GLN A 363 -17.21 -6.08 -64.39
N LEU A 364 -16.85 -6.84 -65.42
CA LEU A 364 -16.75 -8.31 -65.33
C LEU A 364 -15.64 -8.77 -64.37
N LEU A 365 -14.49 -8.09 -64.36
CA LEU A 365 -13.41 -8.37 -63.40
C LEU A 365 -13.86 -8.08 -61.97
N LYS A 366 -14.64 -7.02 -61.77
CA LYS A 366 -15.22 -6.70 -60.47
C LYS A 366 -16.21 -7.78 -60.01
N GLU A 367 -17.17 -8.16 -60.86
CA GLU A 367 -18.13 -9.25 -60.57
C GLU A 367 -17.41 -10.58 -60.28
N GLN A 368 -16.33 -10.88 -60.99
CA GLN A 368 -15.49 -12.05 -60.71
C GLN A 368 -14.85 -11.97 -59.32
N SER A 369 -14.30 -10.82 -58.92
CA SER A 369 -13.71 -10.65 -57.59
C SER A 369 -14.76 -10.78 -56.47
N GLU A 370 -15.95 -10.18 -56.65
CA GLU A 370 -17.05 -10.29 -55.68
C GLU A 370 -17.55 -11.74 -55.50
N LEU A 371 -17.56 -12.54 -56.59
CA LEU A 371 -17.91 -13.97 -56.53
C LEU A 371 -16.83 -14.83 -55.87
N VAL A 372 -15.55 -14.53 -56.08
CA VAL A 372 -14.43 -15.22 -55.40
C VAL A 372 -14.46 -14.90 -53.90
N ASP A 373 -14.60 -13.63 -53.53
CA ASP A 373 -14.74 -13.20 -52.15
C ASP A 373 -15.94 -13.88 -51.46
N LEU A 374 -17.07 -14.02 -52.17
CA LEU A 374 -18.25 -14.71 -51.66
C LEU A 374 -17.99 -16.22 -51.45
N ALA A 375 -17.31 -16.87 -52.38
CA ALA A 375 -16.97 -18.29 -52.28
C ALA A 375 -16.00 -18.56 -51.11
N GLU A 376 -14.97 -17.74 -50.94
CA GLU A 376 -14.05 -17.83 -49.79
C GLU A 376 -14.78 -17.59 -48.47
N ASN A 377 -15.67 -16.59 -48.41
CA ASN A 377 -16.52 -16.33 -47.25
C ASN A 377 -17.41 -17.54 -46.88
N ILE A 378 -17.99 -18.23 -47.87
CA ILE A 378 -18.80 -19.44 -47.63
C ILE A 378 -17.90 -20.58 -47.11
N GLN A 379 -16.74 -20.80 -47.72
CA GLN A 379 -15.81 -21.85 -47.32
C GLN A 379 -15.28 -21.66 -45.89
N GLN A 380 -14.95 -20.42 -45.51
CA GLN A 380 -14.55 -20.07 -44.15
C GLN A 380 -15.66 -20.39 -43.13
N LYS A 381 -16.92 -20.01 -43.43
CA LYS A 381 -18.07 -20.29 -42.55
C LYS A 381 -18.34 -21.78 -42.41
N LEU A 382 -18.23 -22.55 -43.50
CA LEU A 382 -18.50 -23.99 -43.52
C LEU A 382 -17.42 -24.81 -42.79
N SER A 383 -16.18 -24.32 -42.74
CA SER A 383 -15.07 -25.00 -42.06
C SER A 383 -15.37 -25.40 -40.61
N TYR A 384 -16.00 -24.52 -39.83
CA TYR A 384 -16.40 -24.78 -38.43
C TYR A 384 -17.39 -25.95 -38.27
N PHE A 385 -18.25 -26.20 -39.28
CA PHE A 385 -19.23 -27.28 -39.23
C PHE A 385 -18.62 -28.65 -39.56
N ASN A 386 -17.66 -28.69 -40.50
CA ASN A 386 -16.95 -29.92 -40.89
C ASN A 386 -16.09 -30.49 -39.75
N GLU A 387 -15.57 -29.64 -38.87
CA GLU A 387 -14.74 -30.05 -37.74
C GLU A 387 -15.50 -30.89 -36.70
N LEU A 388 -16.84 -30.88 -36.71
CA LEU A 388 -17.64 -31.73 -35.82
C LEU A 388 -17.31 -33.21 -36.01
N GLU A 389 -17.21 -33.68 -37.25
CA GLU A 389 -16.95 -35.09 -37.55
C GLU A 389 -15.50 -35.47 -37.23
N ASN A 390 -14.55 -34.57 -37.51
CA ASN A 390 -13.14 -34.71 -37.18
C ASN A 390 -12.91 -34.83 -35.65
N ILE A 391 -13.61 -34.02 -34.85
CA ILE A 391 -13.50 -34.05 -33.39
C ILE A 391 -14.24 -35.29 -32.83
N ASN A 392 -15.46 -35.59 -33.30
CA ASN A 392 -16.24 -36.73 -32.81
C ASN A 392 -15.56 -38.08 -33.13
N THR A 393 -14.98 -38.25 -34.31
CA THR A 393 -14.23 -39.49 -34.66
C THR A 393 -13.02 -39.70 -33.74
N LYS A 394 -12.26 -38.65 -33.46
CA LYS A 394 -11.11 -38.70 -32.53
C LYS A 394 -11.56 -39.01 -31.10
N LEU A 395 -12.60 -38.37 -30.59
CA LEU A 395 -13.11 -38.58 -29.23
C LEU A 395 -13.72 -39.98 -29.00
N ASN A 396 -14.21 -40.66 -30.04
CA ASN A 396 -14.71 -42.03 -29.92
C ASN A 396 -13.61 -43.10 -30.17
N SER A 397 -12.35 -42.70 -30.42
CA SER A 397 -11.26 -43.66 -30.63
C SER A 397 -10.76 -44.24 -29.30
N PRO A 398 -10.70 -45.57 -29.12
CA PRO A 398 -10.33 -46.20 -27.85
C PRO A 398 -8.84 -46.05 -27.49
N THR A 399 -8.02 -45.58 -28.44
CA THR A 399 -6.59 -45.32 -28.27
C THR A 399 -6.26 -43.87 -27.90
N LEU A 400 -7.28 -43.00 -27.73
CA LEU A 400 -7.06 -41.60 -27.40
C LEU A 400 -6.48 -41.43 -25.98
N SER A 401 -5.19 -41.09 -25.91
CA SER A 401 -4.60 -40.57 -24.67
C SER A 401 -4.96 -39.10 -24.48
N VAL A 402 -5.54 -38.77 -23.33
CA VAL A 402 -5.83 -37.39 -22.89
C VAL A 402 -4.53 -36.57 -22.76
N ASN A 403 -3.40 -37.23 -22.48
CA ASN A 403 -2.07 -36.62 -22.39
C ASN A 403 -1.33 -36.56 -23.74
N SER A 404 -2.05 -36.63 -24.87
CA SER A 404 -1.46 -36.44 -26.20
C SER A 404 -1.39 -34.96 -26.58
N GLU A 405 -0.31 -34.55 -27.25
CA GLU A 405 -0.08 -33.15 -27.64
C GLU A 405 -1.21 -32.59 -28.53
N GLY A 406 -1.91 -33.44 -29.28
CA GLY A 406 -3.06 -33.07 -30.11
C GLY A 406 -4.38 -32.88 -29.36
N PHE A 407 -4.49 -33.26 -28.07
CA PHE A 407 -5.75 -33.17 -27.33
C PHE A 407 -6.09 -31.74 -26.90
N ILE A 408 -5.11 -30.96 -26.41
CA ILE A 408 -5.34 -29.57 -25.99
C ILE A 408 -5.73 -28.67 -27.20
N PRO A 409 -5.06 -28.72 -28.37
CA PRO A 409 -5.51 -28.01 -29.56
C PRO A 409 -6.90 -28.44 -30.05
N MET A 410 -7.28 -29.71 -29.88
CA MET A 410 -8.62 -30.21 -30.22
C MET A 410 -9.69 -29.59 -29.32
N LEU A 411 -9.42 -29.44 -28.01
CA LEU A 411 -10.32 -28.74 -27.08
C LEU A 411 -10.46 -27.26 -27.44
N ALA A 412 -9.36 -26.55 -27.71
CA ALA A 412 -9.42 -25.15 -28.11
C ALA A 412 -10.24 -24.96 -29.40
N LYS A 413 -10.03 -25.82 -30.40
CA LYS A 413 -10.81 -25.81 -31.66
C LYS A 413 -12.29 -26.13 -31.43
N LEU A 414 -12.61 -27.01 -30.48
CA LEU A 414 -13.98 -27.32 -30.06
C LEU A 414 -14.65 -26.10 -29.40
N ASP A 415 -13.93 -25.40 -28.52
CA ASP A 415 -14.41 -24.15 -27.90
C ASP A 415 -14.68 -23.06 -28.95
N ASP A 416 -13.77 -22.89 -29.92
CA ASP A 416 -13.90 -21.93 -31.03
C ASP A 416 -15.13 -22.25 -31.90
N CYS A 417 -15.36 -23.53 -32.23
CA CYS A 417 -16.55 -23.96 -32.96
C CYS A 417 -17.83 -23.67 -32.17
N ILE A 418 -17.86 -23.95 -30.87
CA ILE A 418 -19.01 -23.65 -30.00
C ILE A 418 -19.27 -22.15 -29.93
N ALA A 419 -18.22 -21.33 -29.78
CA ALA A 419 -18.33 -19.87 -29.72
C ALA A 419 -18.79 -19.26 -31.06
N TYR A 420 -18.24 -19.72 -32.18
CA TYR A 420 -18.62 -19.30 -33.53
C TYR A 420 -20.07 -19.65 -33.84
N ILE A 421 -20.50 -20.87 -33.52
CA ILE A 421 -21.88 -21.32 -33.73
C ILE A 421 -22.82 -20.50 -32.84
N SER A 422 -22.48 -20.31 -31.56
CA SER A 422 -23.29 -19.54 -30.60
C SER A 422 -23.47 -18.06 -30.95
N SER A 423 -22.55 -17.44 -31.70
CA SER A 423 -22.70 -16.06 -32.18
C SER A 423 -23.55 -15.92 -33.45
N HIS A 424 -23.91 -17.03 -34.11
CA HIS A 424 -24.70 -17.05 -35.34
C HIS A 424 -25.99 -17.88 -35.21
N PRO A 425 -26.96 -17.46 -34.36
CA PRO A 425 -28.24 -18.16 -34.18
C PRO A 425 -29.14 -18.14 -35.43
N ASN A 426 -28.80 -17.35 -36.46
CA ASN A 426 -29.57 -17.20 -37.70
C ASN A 426 -29.41 -18.40 -38.66
N PHE A 427 -28.50 -19.35 -38.39
CA PHE A 427 -28.34 -20.54 -39.22
C PHE A 427 -29.41 -21.59 -38.93
N LYS A 428 -30.01 -22.17 -39.99
CA LYS A 428 -31.14 -23.11 -39.90
C LYS A 428 -30.93 -24.28 -38.93
N ASP A 429 -29.78 -24.96 -39.04
CA ASP A 429 -29.49 -26.18 -38.26
C ASP A 429 -28.60 -25.91 -37.02
N TYR A 430 -28.42 -24.62 -36.66
CA TYR A 430 -27.70 -24.15 -35.47
C TYR A 430 -27.94 -25.00 -34.19
N PRO A 431 -29.19 -25.24 -33.73
CA PRO A 431 -29.42 -25.90 -32.45
C PRO A 431 -28.99 -27.38 -32.45
N VAL A 432 -29.04 -28.04 -33.61
CA VAL A 432 -28.63 -29.44 -33.77
C VAL A 432 -27.11 -29.55 -33.69
N TYR A 433 -26.38 -28.70 -34.41
CA TYR A 433 -24.92 -28.66 -34.34
C TYR A 433 -24.43 -28.26 -32.95
N LEU A 434 -25.00 -27.22 -32.33
CA LEU A 434 -24.64 -26.80 -30.97
C LEU A 434 -24.79 -27.95 -29.97
N THR A 435 -25.88 -28.71 -30.02
CA THR A 435 -26.10 -29.86 -29.13
C THR A 435 -25.06 -30.96 -29.35
N LYS A 436 -24.71 -31.28 -30.60
CA LYS A 436 -23.67 -32.27 -30.91
C LYS A 436 -22.28 -31.82 -30.45
N PHE A 437 -21.91 -30.54 -30.61
CA PHE A 437 -20.66 -30.00 -30.10
C PHE A 437 -20.61 -30.02 -28.57
N LYS A 438 -21.70 -29.67 -27.87
CA LYS A 438 -21.81 -29.80 -26.40
C LYS A 438 -21.68 -31.26 -25.93
N GLN A 439 -22.24 -32.22 -26.66
CA GLN A 439 -22.04 -33.66 -26.36
C GLN A 439 -20.57 -34.08 -26.51
N CYS A 440 -19.87 -33.58 -27.54
CA CYS A 440 -18.42 -33.82 -27.70
C CYS A 440 -17.62 -33.21 -26.53
N LEU A 441 -17.98 -32.01 -26.09
CA LEU A 441 -17.37 -31.34 -24.94
C LEU A 441 -17.54 -32.15 -23.65
N LEU A 442 -18.77 -32.59 -23.34
CA LEU A 442 -19.06 -33.42 -22.16
C LEU A 442 -18.29 -34.76 -22.18
N LYS A 443 -18.15 -35.41 -23.35
CA LYS A 443 -17.31 -36.60 -23.51
C LYS A 443 -15.84 -36.31 -23.19
N ALA A 444 -15.29 -35.23 -23.76
CA ALA A 444 -13.89 -34.85 -23.53
C ALA A 444 -13.63 -34.51 -22.04
N MET A 445 -14.55 -33.81 -21.39
CA MET A 445 -14.51 -33.54 -19.95
C MET A 445 -14.54 -34.82 -19.10
N HIS A 446 -15.39 -35.78 -19.46
CA HIS A 446 -15.45 -37.07 -18.77
C HIS A 446 -14.16 -37.88 -18.90
N LEU A 447 -13.49 -37.83 -20.06
CA LEU A 447 -12.17 -38.44 -20.25
C LEU A 447 -11.10 -37.79 -19.36
N ILE A 448 -11.07 -36.46 -19.28
CA ILE A 448 -10.16 -35.72 -18.38
C ILE A 448 -10.41 -36.11 -16.92
N LYS A 449 -11.67 -36.06 -16.46
CA LYS A 449 -12.06 -36.46 -15.10
C LYS A 449 -11.56 -37.87 -14.79
N THR A 450 -11.91 -38.83 -15.64
CA THR A 450 -11.62 -40.25 -15.43
C THR A 450 -10.12 -40.52 -15.38
N TYR A 451 -9.34 -39.90 -16.28
CA TYR A 451 -7.87 -40.03 -16.27
C TYR A 451 -7.25 -39.46 -14.98
N THR A 452 -7.65 -38.26 -14.56
CA THR A 452 -7.12 -37.62 -13.34
C THR A 452 -7.50 -38.39 -12.08
N VAL A 453 -8.78 -38.76 -11.93
CA VAL A 453 -9.30 -39.54 -10.79
C VAL A 453 -8.61 -40.90 -10.69
N ASN A 454 -8.54 -41.65 -11.81
CA ASN A 454 -7.86 -42.95 -11.82
C ASN A 454 -6.37 -42.81 -11.50
N THR A 455 -5.70 -41.74 -11.93
CA THR A 455 -4.29 -41.50 -11.60
C THR A 455 -4.10 -41.32 -10.10
N LEU A 456 -4.93 -40.48 -9.45
CA LEU A 456 -4.87 -40.24 -8.00
C LEU A 456 -5.19 -41.51 -7.19
N GLN A 457 -6.30 -42.19 -7.52
CA GLN A 457 -6.72 -43.41 -6.81
C GLN A 457 -5.72 -44.58 -6.96
N ASN A 458 -5.07 -44.71 -8.13
CA ASN A 458 -4.04 -45.72 -8.33
C ASN A 458 -2.78 -45.43 -7.52
N LEU A 459 -2.39 -44.16 -7.33
CA LEU A 459 -1.25 -43.79 -6.49
C LEU A 459 -1.50 -44.16 -5.02
N THR A 460 -2.65 -43.78 -4.48
CA THR A 460 -3.08 -44.17 -3.12
C THR A 460 -3.12 -45.69 -2.96
N SER A 461 -3.76 -46.39 -3.90
CA SER A 461 -3.83 -47.86 -3.89
C SER A 461 -2.47 -48.55 -3.93
N GLN A 462 -1.47 -47.97 -4.61
CA GLN A 462 -0.10 -48.49 -4.65
C GLN A 462 0.68 -48.24 -3.35
N LEU A 463 0.37 -47.16 -2.62
CA LEU A 463 0.99 -46.84 -1.34
C LEU A 463 0.39 -47.68 -0.20
N MET A 464 -0.93 -47.90 -0.21
CA MET A 464 -1.61 -48.74 0.80
C MET A 464 -1.29 -50.23 0.72
N LYS A 465 -1.01 -50.77 -0.47
CA LYS A 465 -0.81 -52.21 -0.69
C LYS A 465 0.58 -52.74 -0.26
N ARG A 466 1.40 -51.93 0.42
CA ARG A 466 2.75 -52.31 0.83
C ARG A 466 2.74 -52.74 2.30
N ASP A 467 3.42 -53.85 2.60
CA ASP A 467 3.22 -54.62 3.85
C ASP A 467 3.36 -53.83 5.16
N PRO A 468 2.51 -54.14 6.18
CA PRO A 468 2.62 -53.58 7.53
C PRO A 468 3.80 -54.12 8.35
N SER A 469 4.61 -55.05 7.80
CA SER A 469 5.76 -55.65 8.50
C SER A 469 7.08 -54.88 8.32
N ALA A 470 7.14 -53.93 7.39
CA ALA A 470 8.27 -53.03 7.23
C ALA A 470 7.96 -51.74 8.00
N VAL A 471 8.25 -51.69 9.30
CA VAL A 471 8.12 -50.47 10.12
C VAL A 471 8.94 -49.36 9.46
N PRO A 472 8.30 -48.34 8.84
CA PRO A 472 9.01 -47.13 8.46
C PRO A 472 9.15 -46.31 9.75
N ASN A 473 10.30 -45.66 9.97
CA ASN A 473 10.26 -44.44 10.76
C ASN A 473 9.19 -43.53 10.12
N SER A 474 8.32 -42.90 10.91
CA SER A 474 7.20 -42.06 10.45
C SER A 474 7.60 -41.15 9.27
N ASP A 475 8.76 -40.54 9.40
CA ASP A 475 9.33 -39.54 8.49
C ASP A 475 9.60 -40.12 7.09
N ASN A 476 9.97 -41.40 7.02
CA ASN A 476 10.18 -42.11 5.76
C ASN A 476 8.85 -42.38 5.03
N ALA A 477 7.75 -42.58 5.77
CA ALA A 477 6.42 -42.75 5.19
C ALA A 477 5.90 -41.43 4.61
N PHE A 478 5.95 -40.33 5.37
CA PHE A 478 5.57 -39.00 4.88
C PHE A 478 6.38 -38.59 3.65
N THR A 479 7.72 -38.72 3.71
CA THR A 479 8.61 -38.42 2.58
C THR A 479 8.21 -39.20 1.32
N LEU A 480 7.89 -40.49 1.46
CA LEU A 480 7.43 -41.33 0.34
C LEU A 480 6.08 -40.83 -0.23
N PHE A 481 5.13 -40.45 0.62
CA PHE A 481 3.82 -39.95 0.20
C PHE A 481 3.95 -38.65 -0.63
N TYR A 482 4.76 -37.68 -0.16
CA TYR A 482 4.97 -36.43 -0.88
C TYR A 482 5.72 -36.63 -2.20
N VAL A 483 6.86 -37.35 -2.18
CA VAL A 483 7.67 -37.58 -3.39
C VAL A 483 6.87 -38.29 -4.49
N LYS A 484 6.01 -39.26 -4.14
CA LYS A 484 5.20 -40.01 -5.12
C LYS A 484 4.08 -39.18 -5.74
N PHE A 485 3.43 -38.30 -4.98
CA PHE A 485 2.41 -37.39 -5.52
C PHE A 485 3.06 -36.27 -6.35
N ARG A 486 4.14 -35.64 -5.87
CA ARG A 486 4.94 -34.64 -6.59
C ARG A 486 5.42 -35.16 -7.96
N ALA A 487 5.88 -36.41 -8.02
CA ALA A 487 6.28 -37.05 -9.28
C ALA A 487 5.12 -37.33 -10.26
N ALA A 488 3.87 -37.32 -9.80
CA ALA A 488 2.68 -37.50 -10.63
C ALA A 488 2.04 -36.16 -11.05
N ALA A 489 2.20 -35.10 -10.27
CA ALA A 489 1.55 -33.80 -10.49
C ALA A 489 1.69 -33.27 -11.93
N PRO A 490 2.88 -33.26 -12.57
CA PRO A 490 3.02 -32.73 -13.94
C PRO A 490 2.17 -33.44 -15.00
N LYS A 491 1.78 -34.71 -14.77
CA LYS A 491 1.00 -35.52 -15.71
C LYS A 491 -0.49 -35.19 -15.72
N VAL A 492 -0.98 -34.53 -14.69
CA VAL A 492 -2.40 -34.15 -14.52
C VAL A 492 -2.59 -32.64 -14.44
N ARG A 493 -1.58 -31.90 -13.94
CA ARG A 493 -1.60 -30.44 -13.81
C ARG A 493 -1.99 -29.74 -15.12
N THR A 494 -1.40 -30.12 -16.25
CA THR A 494 -1.72 -29.55 -17.57
C THR A 494 -3.20 -29.70 -17.93
N LEU A 495 -3.82 -30.81 -17.56
CA LEU A 495 -5.24 -31.09 -17.80
C LEU A 495 -6.15 -30.33 -16.79
N ILE A 496 -5.71 -30.23 -15.54
CA ILE A 496 -6.39 -29.46 -14.48
C ILE A 496 -6.40 -27.97 -14.85
N GLU A 497 -5.27 -27.40 -15.27
CA GLU A 497 -5.16 -26.01 -15.73
C GLU A 497 -6.14 -25.73 -16.89
N GLN A 498 -6.28 -26.66 -17.85
CA GLN A 498 -7.24 -26.53 -18.95
C GLN A 498 -8.71 -26.60 -18.48
N VAL A 499 -9.01 -27.26 -17.36
CA VAL A 499 -10.33 -27.27 -16.71
C VAL A 499 -10.55 -25.99 -15.89
N GLU A 500 -9.55 -25.53 -15.15
CA GLU A 500 -9.59 -24.30 -14.35
C GLU A 500 -9.76 -23.04 -15.21
N GLN A 501 -9.19 -23.01 -16.43
CA GLN A 501 -9.39 -21.93 -17.40
C GLN A 501 -10.80 -21.91 -18.01
N ARG A 502 -11.48 -23.07 -18.09
CA ARG A 502 -12.81 -23.22 -18.70
C ARG A 502 -13.95 -23.11 -17.69
N SER A 503 -13.69 -23.35 -16.40
CA SER A 503 -14.70 -23.30 -15.33
C SER A 503 -15.39 -21.94 -15.19
N GLU A 504 -14.76 -20.84 -15.59
CA GLU A 504 -15.36 -19.50 -15.60
C GLU A 504 -16.39 -19.27 -16.72
N LYS A 505 -16.37 -20.09 -17.78
CA LYS A 505 -17.21 -19.93 -18.97
C LYS A 505 -18.42 -20.87 -19.01
N MET A 506 -18.32 -22.03 -18.37
CA MET A 506 -19.28 -23.15 -18.47
C MET A 506 -19.45 -23.81 -17.09
N PRO A 507 -20.67 -23.87 -16.52
CA PRO A 507 -20.91 -24.43 -15.18
C PRO A 507 -20.59 -25.93 -15.08
N GLU A 508 -20.67 -26.68 -16.18
CA GLU A 508 -20.33 -28.10 -16.23
C GLU A 508 -18.85 -28.34 -15.91
N TYR A 509 -17.95 -27.44 -16.32
CA TYR A 509 -16.53 -27.52 -15.96
C TYR A 509 -16.30 -27.24 -14.47
N GLN A 510 -17.12 -26.38 -13.85
CA GLN A 510 -17.08 -26.15 -12.41
C GLN A 510 -17.52 -27.39 -11.60
N GLN A 511 -18.46 -28.19 -12.11
CA GLN A 511 -18.84 -29.45 -11.49
C GLN A 511 -17.69 -30.47 -11.55
N VAL A 512 -17.10 -30.69 -12.73
CA VAL A 512 -15.97 -31.62 -12.90
C VAL A 512 -14.75 -31.21 -12.05
N LEU A 513 -14.44 -29.91 -12.00
CA LEU A 513 -13.37 -29.39 -11.16
C LEU A 513 -13.63 -29.67 -9.67
N ASN A 514 -14.86 -29.47 -9.19
CA ASN A 514 -15.25 -29.78 -7.82
C ASN A 514 -15.09 -31.27 -7.47
N GLU A 515 -15.38 -32.17 -8.40
CA GLU A 515 -15.20 -33.62 -8.22
C GLU A 515 -13.72 -34.01 -8.19
N ILE A 516 -12.88 -33.38 -9.02
CA ILE A 516 -11.42 -33.60 -9.02
C ILE A 516 -10.81 -33.10 -7.69
N HIS A 517 -11.24 -31.93 -7.18
CA HIS A 517 -10.82 -31.45 -5.86
C HIS A 517 -11.22 -32.42 -4.74
N GLN A 518 -12.49 -32.87 -4.68
CA GLN A 518 -12.89 -33.83 -3.63
C GLN A 518 -12.11 -35.14 -3.74
N CYS A 519 -11.98 -35.71 -4.94
CA CYS A 519 -11.19 -36.93 -5.11
C CYS A 519 -9.73 -36.77 -4.64
N TYR A 520 -9.10 -35.62 -4.90
CA TYR A 520 -7.75 -35.36 -4.38
C TYR A 520 -7.74 -35.36 -2.84
N LEU A 521 -8.66 -34.60 -2.22
CA LEU A 521 -8.74 -34.47 -0.76
C LEU A 521 -9.05 -35.81 -0.09
N ASP A 522 -10.03 -36.57 -0.58
CA ASP A 522 -10.37 -37.92 -0.10
C ASP A 522 -9.15 -38.86 -0.15
N GLN A 523 -8.35 -38.79 -1.22
CA GLN A 523 -7.14 -39.60 -1.37
C GLN A 523 -6.00 -39.16 -0.42
N ARG A 524 -5.90 -37.87 -0.06
CA ARG A 524 -4.92 -37.37 0.93
C ARG A 524 -5.36 -37.70 2.36
N GLU A 525 -6.63 -37.45 2.71
CA GLU A 525 -7.19 -37.75 4.03
C GLU A 525 -6.95 -39.22 4.43
N LEU A 526 -7.23 -40.13 3.49
CA LEU A 526 -7.08 -41.57 3.69
C LEU A 526 -5.63 -42.04 3.91
N LEU A 527 -4.63 -41.31 3.38
CA LEU A 527 -3.20 -41.61 3.60
C LEU A 527 -2.64 -40.94 4.87
N LEU A 528 -3.05 -39.70 5.12
CA LEU A 528 -2.46 -38.84 6.14
C LEU A 528 -3.10 -39.03 7.52
N GLY A 529 -4.43 -39.14 7.60
CA GLY A 529 -5.16 -39.20 8.86
C GLY A 529 -4.65 -40.29 9.83
N PRO A 530 -4.56 -41.57 9.41
CA PRO A 530 -4.03 -42.63 10.25
C PRO A 530 -2.56 -42.43 10.63
N SER A 531 -1.75 -41.94 9.69
CA SER A 531 -0.31 -41.71 9.87
C SER A 531 -0.04 -40.61 10.90
N ILE A 532 -0.74 -39.48 10.79
CA ILE A 532 -0.67 -38.33 11.70
C ILE A 532 -1.12 -38.72 13.10
N SER A 533 -2.27 -39.42 13.22
CA SER A 533 -2.78 -39.89 14.51
C SER A 533 -1.78 -40.82 15.22
N SER A 534 -1.11 -41.70 14.47
CA SER A 534 -0.04 -42.55 15.01
C SER A 534 1.16 -41.73 15.50
N THR A 535 1.68 -40.79 14.69
CA THR A 535 2.83 -39.95 15.07
C THR A 535 2.53 -39.03 16.26
N VAL A 536 1.35 -38.44 16.33
CA VAL A 536 0.93 -37.60 17.48
C VAL A 536 0.82 -38.44 18.76
N THR A 537 0.33 -39.68 18.66
CA THR A 537 0.29 -40.63 19.79
C THR A 537 1.71 -41.03 20.23
N GLU A 538 2.62 -41.24 19.27
CA GLU A 538 4.02 -41.55 19.55
C GLU A 538 4.73 -40.39 20.26
N LEU A 539 4.61 -39.15 19.75
CA LEU A 539 5.15 -37.95 20.39
C LEU A 539 4.65 -37.78 21.83
N THR A 540 3.37 -38.09 22.07
CA THR A 540 2.76 -38.07 23.41
C THR A 540 3.38 -39.12 24.34
N SER A 541 3.71 -40.30 23.83
CA SER A 541 4.40 -41.34 24.61
C SER A 541 5.84 -40.96 24.98
N GLN A 542 6.54 -40.23 24.11
CA GLN A 542 7.92 -39.79 24.32
C GLN A 542 8.02 -38.63 25.33
N ASN A 543 7.16 -37.62 25.21
CA ASN A 543 7.24 -36.36 25.97
C ASN A 543 6.30 -36.29 27.19
N ASN A 544 5.89 -37.41 27.76
CA ASN A 544 4.88 -37.51 28.84
C ASN A 544 5.24 -36.78 30.17
N ARG A 545 6.45 -36.22 30.30
CA ARG A 545 6.86 -35.41 31.47
C ARG A 545 6.81 -33.90 31.21
N ASP A 546 6.99 -33.46 29.97
CA ASP A 546 7.16 -32.05 29.61
C ASP A 546 6.06 -31.59 28.66
N HIS A 547 4.91 -31.20 29.22
CA HIS A 547 3.74 -30.72 28.46
C HIS A 547 4.09 -29.58 27.49
N CYS A 548 4.96 -28.65 27.89
CA CYS A 548 5.42 -27.53 27.04
C CYS A 548 6.29 -28.00 25.86
N ALA A 549 7.03 -29.10 26.00
CA ALA A 549 7.82 -29.68 24.91
C ALA A 549 6.91 -30.45 23.94
N LEU A 550 5.97 -31.25 24.47
CA LEU A 550 4.97 -31.97 23.66
C LEU A 550 4.16 -31.02 22.78
N VAL A 551 3.65 -29.91 23.33
CA VAL A 551 2.88 -28.92 22.54
C VAL A 551 3.73 -28.27 21.46
N ARG A 552 4.98 -27.88 21.75
CA ARG A 552 5.89 -27.33 20.72
C ARG A 552 6.18 -28.34 19.61
N SER A 553 6.54 -29.58 19.94
CA SER A 553 6.83 -30.62 18.95
C SER A 553 5.60 -30.99 18.10
N GLY A 554 4.43 -31.15 18.73
CA GLY A 554 3.17 -31.46 18.03
C GLY A 554 2.71 -30.32 17.11
N CYS A 555 2.76 -29.08 17.58
CA CYS A 555 2.45 -27.91 16.76
C CYS A 555 3.45 -27.71 15.61
N ALA A 556 4.76 -27.85 15.85
CA ALA A 556 5.77 -27.74 14.81
C ALA A 556 5.60 -28.82 13.72
N PHE A 557 5.32 -30.07 14.12
CA PHE A 557 4.97 -31.14 13.19
C PHE A 557 3.74 -30.80 12.33
N MET A 558 2.65 -30.32 12.95
CA MET A 558 1.45 -29.93 12.20
C MET A 558 1.65 -28.71 11.30
N VAL A 559 2.50 -27.75 11.68
CA VAL A 559 2.91 -26.63 10.81
C VAL A 559 3.60 -27.14 9.55
N HIS A 560 4.53 -28.08 9.67
CA HIS A 560 5.19 -28.71 8.52
C HIS A 560 4.20 -29.47 7.64
N VAL A 561 3.31 -30.30 8.22
CA VAL A 561 2.27 -31.02 7.47
C VAL A 561 1.36 -30.06 6.69
N CYS A 562 0.92 -28.95 7.30
CA CYS A 562 0.08 -27.95 6.61
C CYS A 562 0.83 -27.24 5.47
N GLN A 563 2.11 -26.89 5.69
CA GLN A 563 2.95 -26.28 4.65
C GLN A 563 3.21 -27.22 3.48
N ASP A 564 3.52 -28.49 3.75
CA ASP A 564 3.82 -29.49 2.73
C ASP A 564 2.56 -29.89 1.92
N GLU A 565 1.40 -30.05 2.56
CA GLU A 565 0.13 -30.25 1.83
C GLU A 565 -0.24 -29.02 0.98
N HIS A 566 -0.06 -27.80 1.49
CA HIS A 566 -0.38 -26.60 0.74
C HIS A 566 0.57 -26.42 -0.47
N GLN A 567 1.87 -26.73 -0.30
CA GLN A 567 2.83 -26.78 -1.41
C GLN A 567 2.45 -27.85 -2.44
N LEU A 568 2.17 -29.08 -1.99
CA LEU A 568 1.77 -30.18 -2.87
C LEU A 568 0.48 -29.86 -3.62
N TYR A 569 -0.53 -29.28 -2.97
CA TYR A 569 -1.77 -28.87 -3.60
C TYR A 569 -1.52 -27.87 -4.75
N ASN A 570 -0.65 -26.88 -4.53
CA ASN A 570 -0.25 -25.88 -5.53
C ASN A 570 0.59 -26.47 -6.69
N GLU A 571 1.08 -27.70 -6.58
CA GLU A 571 1.67 -28.45 -7.71
C GLU A 571 0.61 -29.07 -8.63
N PHE A 572 -0.58 -29.39 -8.11
CA PHE A 572 -1.70 -29.94 -8.90
C PHE A 572 -2.66 -28.88 -9.43
N PHE A 573 -2.96 -27.85 -8.64
CA PHE A 573 -3.98 -26.84 -8.91
C PHE A 573 -3.38 -25.42 -8.99
N THR A 574 -3.99 -24.51 -9.77
CA THR A 574 -3.59 -23.10 -9.81
C THR A 574 -4.52 -22.17 -9.03
N LYS A 575 -5.74 -22.61 -8.73
CA LYS A 575 -6.74 -21.82 -7.99
C LYS A 575 -6.90 -22.35 -6.55
N PRO A 576 -6.70 -21.50 -5.51
CA PRO A 576 -6.93 -21.89 -4.12
C PRO A 576 -8.42 -22.20 -3.89
N THR A 577 -8.71 -23.17 -3.03
CA THR A 577 -10.08 -23.66 -2.78
C THR A 577 -10.27 -23.93 -1.29
N PRO A 578 -11.34 -23.41 -0.64
CA PRO A 578 -11.54 -23.52 0.81
C PRO A 578 -11.75 -24.95 1.33
N LYS A 579 -11.95 -25.93 0.43
CA LYS A 579 -12.02 -27.35 0.77
C LYS A 579 -10.67 -27.92 1.24
N LEU A 580 -9.55 -27.29 0.84
CA LEU A 580 -8.24 -27.65 1.38
C LEU A 580 -8.15 -27.28 2.86
N ASP A 581 -8.65 -26.10 3.23
CA ASP A 581 -8.70 -25.66 4.63
C ASP A 581 -9.56 -26.60 5.48
N GLU A 582 -10.71 -27.07 4.95
CA GLU A 582 -11.56 -28.07 5.61
C GLU A 582 -10.83 -29.40 5.89
N LEU A 583 -10.00 -29.88 4.95
CA LEU A 583 -9.16 -31.07 5.17
C LEU A 583 -8.08 -30.80 6.22
N LEU A 584 -7.36 -29.68 6.10
CA LEU A 584 -6.31 -29.32 7.05
C LEU A 584 -6.86 -29.13 8.47
N GLU A 585 -8.08 -28.59 8.61
CA GLU A 585 -8.77 -28.47 9.90
C GLU A 585 -9.07 -29.84 10.50
N LYS A 586 -9.61 -30.79 9.73
CA LYS A 586 -9.81 -32.20 10.17
C LYS A 586 -8.51 -32.85 10.61
N LEU A 587 -7.41 -32.62 9.89
CA LEU A 587 -6.10 -33.16 10.29
C LEU A 587 -5.58 -32.50 11.58
N CYS A 588 -5.78 -31.18 11.76
CA CYS A 588 -5.42 -30.46 12.98
C CYS A 588 -6.24 -30.89 14.22
N LEU A 589 -7.50 -31.30 14.05
CA LEU A 589 -8.31 -31.84 15.14
C LEU A 589 -7.68 -33.08 15.77
N SER A 590 -6.94 -33.90 15.01
CA SER A 590 -6.24 -35.07 15.58
C SER A 590 -5.17 -34.71 16.61
N LEU A 591 -4.52 -33.54 16.47
CA LEU A 591 -3.59 -33.01 17.47
C LEU A 591 -4.36 -32.49 18.70
N TYR A 592 -5.45 -31.77 18.47
CA TYR A 592 -6.31 -31.23 19.54
C TYR A 592 -6.92 -32.34 20.41
N ASP A 593 -7.45 -33.40 19.81
CA ASP A 593 -8.07 -34.53 20.53
C ASP A 593 -7.09 -35.25 21.46
N VAL A 594 -5.79 -35.30 21.12
CA VAL A 594 -4.75 -35.91 21.96
C VAL A 594 -4.25 -34.93 23.04
N LEU A 595 -4.11 -33.64 22.74
CA LEU A 595 -3.64 -32.64 23.70
C LEU A 595 -4.71 -32.18 24.69
N ARG A 596 -5.99 -32.20 24.33
CA ARG A 596 -7.10 -31.72 25.17
C ARG A 596 -7.23 -32.47 26.50
N PRO A 597 -7.17 -33.82 26.58
CA PRO A 597 -7.14 -34.53 27.84
C PRO A 597 -5.97 -34.11 28.74
N MET A 598 -4.79 -33.87 28.18
CA MET A 598 -3.62 -33.38 28.92
C MET A 598 -3.89 -32.00 29.53
N ILE A 599 -4.38 -31.04 28.74
CA ILE A 599 -4.68 -29.66 29.17
C ILE A 599 -5.65 -29.63 30.36
N ILE A 600 -6.73 -30.43 30.30
CA ILE A 600 -7.73 -30.53 31.36
C ILE A 600 -7.13 -31.01 32.70
N HIS A 601 -6.09 -31.85 32.65
CA HIS A 601 -5.45 -32.40 33.86
C HIS A 601 -4.33 -31.51 34.43
N VAL A 602 -3.85 -30.48 33.73
CA VAL A 602 -2.78 -29.61 34.26
C VAL A 602 -3.26 -28.88 35.53
N ILE A 603 -2.43 -28.94 36.58
CA ILE A 603 -2.68 -28.40 37.92
C ILE A 603 -1.90 -27.10 38.17
N HIS A 604 -0.69 -26.99 37.60
CA HIS A 604 0.24 -25.89 37.86
C HIS A 604 -0.07 -24.66 37.00
N LEU A 605 -0.19 -23.49 37.67
CA LEU A 605 -0.46 -22.21 37.03
C LEU A 605 0.67 -21.79 36.08
N GLU A 606 1.91 -22.11 36.43
CA GLU A 606 3.11 -21.76 35.65
C GLU A 606 3.10 -22.47 34.29
N THR A 607 2.92 -23.79 34.28
CA THR A 607 2.79 -24.59 33.04
C THR A 607 1.64 -24.09 32.16
N LEU A 608 0.48 -23.76 32.73
CA LEU A 608 -0.64 -23.20 31.96
C LEU A 608 -0.31 -21.83 31.36
N SER A 609 0.39 -20.96 32.10
CA SER A 609 0.83 -19.66 31.59
C SER A 609 1.88 -19.79 30.48
N GLU A 610 2.76 -20.77 30.55
CA GLU A 610 3.74 -21.07 29.50
C GLU A 610 3.07 -21.65 28.25
N LEU A 611 2.10 -22.56 28.42
CA LEU A 611 1.29 -23.08 27.30
C LEU A 611 0.52 -21.94 26.60
N CYS A 612 -0.10 -21.01 27.34
CA CYS A 612 -0.68 -19.80 26.73
C CYS A 612 0.37 -18.98 25.96
N GLY A 613 1.57 -18.80 26.51
CA GLY A 613 2.66 -18.07 25.87
C GLY A 613 3.14 -18.74 24.57
N ILE A 614 3.25 -20.06 24.55
CA ILE A 614 3.63 -20.86 23.36
C ILE A 614 2.55 -20.74 22.27
N LEU A 615 1.29 -21.01 22.61
CA LEU A 615 0.21 -21.02 21.62
C LEU A 615 -0.06 -19.61 21.06
N LYS A 616 0.02 -18.58 21.89
CA LYS A 616 -0.19 -17.20 21.47
C LYS A 616 1.02 -16.62 20.73
N ASN A 617 2.18 -16.59 21.37
CA ASN A 617 3.33 -15.84 20.84
C ASN A 617 4.08 -16.68 19.80
N GLU A 618 4.51 -17.90 20.15
CA GLU A 618 5.32 -18.73 19.24
C GLU A 618 4.46 -19.25 18.07
N MET A 619 3.24 -19.76 18.31
CA MET A 619 2.42 -20.38 17.25
C MET A 619 1.56 -19.37 16.47
N LEU A 620 0.74 -18.55 17.15
CA LEU A 620 -0.17 -17.63 16.46
C LEU A 620 0.49 -16.32 16.00
N GLU A 621 1.40 -15.74 16.78
CA GLU A 621 2.08 -14.50 16.40
C GLU A 621 3.28 -14.78 15.46
N ASP A 622 4.23 -15.65 15.83
CA ASP A 622 5.41 -15.91 14.99
C ASP A 622 5.13 -16.83 13.78
N HIS A 623 4.60 -18.05 13.97
CA HIS A 623 4.43 -18.97 12.83
C HIS A 623 3.27 -18.59 11.89
N VAL A 624 2.09 -18.29 12.43
CA VAL A 624 0.88 -18.04 11.63
C VAL A 624 0.90 -16.68 10.93
N GLN A 625 1.36 -15.58 11.55
CA GLN A 625 1.38 -14.28 10.85
C GLN A 625 2.31 -14.28 9.64
N ASN A 626 3.42 -15.02 9.72
CA ASN A 626 4.37 -15.14 8.61
C ASN A 626 3.83 -15.98 7.44
N ASN A 627 2.88 -16.90 7.67
CA ASN A 627 2.34 -17.83 6.64
C ASN A 627 0.80 -17.91 6.65
N ALA A 628 0.13 -16.75 6.78
CA ALA A 628 -1.30 -16.67 7.06
C ALA A 628 -2.22 -17.38 6.03
N GLU A 629 -1.82 -17.46 4.76
CA GLU A 629 -2.58 -18.17 3.71
C GLU A 629 -2.44 -19.69 3.76
N GLN A 630 -1.36 -20.23 4.36
CA GLN A 630 -1.08 -21.67 4.43
C GLN A 630 -1.51 -22.29 5.76
N LEU A 631 -1.48 -21.49 6.84
CA LEU A 631 -1.75 -21.95 8.21
C LEU A 631 -3.13 -21.51 8.74
N GLY A 632 -4.05 -21.10 7.86
CA GLY A 632 -5.39 -20.64 8.26
C GLY A 632 -6.18 -21.67 9.07
N ALA A 633 -6.21 -22.93 8.60
CA ALA A 633 -6.86 -24.04 9.28
C ALA A 633 -6.15 -24.43 10.60
N PHE A 634 -4.82 -24.48 10.61
CA PHE A 634 -4.03 -24.72 11.82
C PHE A 634 -4.29 -23.65 12.89
N ALA A 635 -4.41 -22.38 12.48
CA ALA A 635 -4.72 -21.28 13.37
C ALA A 635 -6.12 -21.39 14.01
N ALA A 636 -7.09 -22.06 13.38
CA ALA A 636 -8.40 -22.33 13.98
C ALA A 636 -8.26 -23.33 15.14
N GLY A 637 -7.61 -24.48 14.90
CA GLY A 637 -7.37 -25.50 15.93
C GLY A 637 -6.51 -24.99 17.10
N VAL A 638 -5.47 -24.19 16.81
CA VAL A 638 -4.64 -23.57 17.85
C VAL A 638 -5.40 -22.52 18.68
N LYS A 639 -6.31 -21.75 18.08
CA LYS A 639 -7.16 -20.81 18.83
C LYS A 639 -8.11 -21.54 19.78
N GLN A 640 -8.79 -22.57 19.31
CA GLN A 640 -9.65 -23.40 20.17
C GLN A 640 -8.85 -24.04 21.32
N MET A 641 -7.62 -24.49 21.05
CA MET A 641 -6.73 -25.01 22.09
C MET A 641 -6.25 -23.92 23.07
N LEU A 642 -5.98 -22.70 22.59
CA LEU A 642 -5.63 -21.57 23.44
C LEU A 642 -6.80 -21.16 24.36
N GLU A 643 -8.04 -21.15 23.84
CA GLU A 643 -9.26 -20.88 24.60
C GLU A 643 -9.43 -21.92 25.74
N ASP A 644 -9.31 -23.22 25.45
CA ASP A 644 -9.35 -24.30 26.46
C ASP A 644 -8.25 -24.11 27.55
N VAL A 645 -7.02 -23.74 27.17
CA VAL A 645 -5.92 -23.48 28.12
C VAL A 645 -6.20 -22.21 28.95
N GLN A 646 -6.76 -21.16 28.35
CA GLN A 646 -7.12 -19.92 29.02
C GLN A 646 -8.25 -20.14 30.03
N GLU A 647 -9.33 -20.84 29.67
CA GLU A 647 -10.40 -21.21 30.61
C GLU A 647 -9.83 -22.02 31.78
N ARG A 648 -8.96 -23.00 31.49
CA ARG A 648 -8.30 -23.80 32.53
C ARG A 648 -7.40 -22.95 33.43
N LEU A 649 -6.66 -21.99 32.87
CA LEU A 649 -5.82 -21.05 33.62
C LEU A 649 -6.67 -20.15 34.52
N VAL A 650 -7.79 -19.61 34.04
CA VAL A 650 -8.76 -18.82 34.82
C VAL A 650 -9.31 -19.65 35.99
N TYR A 651 -9.77 -20.88 35.74
CA TYR A 651 -10.27 -21.77 36.79
C TYR A 651 -9.20 -22.07 37.86
N ARG A 652 -7.99 -22.44 37.44
CA ARG A 652 -6.88 -22.72 38.37
C ARG A 652 -6.42 -21.47 39.13
N THR A 653 -6.52 -20.29 38.52
CA THR A 653 -6.27 -18.99 39.19
C THR A 653 -7.26 -18.76 40.32
N HIS A 654 -8.55 -18.93 40.07
CA HIS A 654 -9.58 -18.73 41.10
C HIS A 654 -9.37 -19.69 42.28
N ILE A 655 -9.09 -20.97 42.03
CA ILE A 655 -8.75 -21.95 43.08
C ILE A 655 -7.47 -21.53 43.84
N TYR A 656 -6.46 -20.98 43.17
CA TYR A 656 -5.25 -20.46 43.81
C TYR A 656 -5.54 -19.25 44.71
N ILE A 657 -6.36 -18.28 44.27
CA ILE A 657 -6.75 -17.13 45.10
C ILE A 657 -7.48 -17.61 46.37
N GLN A 658 -8.45 -18.51 46.22
CA GLN A 658 -9.23 -19.05 47.33
C GLN A 658 -8.35 -19.85 48.32
N THR A 659 -7.43 -20.68 47.83
CA THR A 659 -6.62 -21.58 48.68
C THR A 659 -5.39 -20.88 49.27
N ASP A 660 -4.61 -20.17 48.45
CA ASP A 660 -3.27 -19.67 48.79
C ASP A 660 -3.23 -18.19 49.21
N ILE A 661 -4.32 -17.42 49.02
CA ILE A 661 -4.44 -16.02 49.46
C ILE A 661 -5.49 -15.91 50.58
N ILE A 662 -6.74 -16.31 50.32
CA ILE A 662 -7.84 -16.22 51.30
C ILE A 662 -7.67 -17.26 52.41
N GLY A 663 -7.35 -18.51 52.06
CA GLY A 663 -7.09 -19.60 53.00
C GLY A 663 -5.77 -19.49 53.79
N TYR A 664 -4.95 -18.46 53.58
CA TYR A 664 -3.63 -18.35 54.18
C TYR A 664 -3.68 -18.14 55.70
N LYS A 665 -2.99 -19.00 56.45
CA LYS A 665 -2.81 -18.87 57.90
C LYS A 665 -1.39 -18.39 58.20
N PRO A 666 -1.19 -17.22 58.84
CA PRO A 666 0.14 -16.70 59.13
C PRO A 666 0.90 -17.59 60.12
N ALA A 667 2.16 -17.88 59.80
CA ALA A 667 3.08 -18.49 60.74
C ALA A 667 3.56 -17.43 61.77
N PRO A 668 4.00 -17.83 62.98
CA PRO A 668 4.53 -16.87 63.96
C PRO A 668 5.74 -16.09 63.45
N GLY A 669 6.54 -16.66 62.53
CA GLY A 669 7.63 -15.95 61.84
C GLY A 669 7.17 -14.92 60.78
N ASP A 670 5.97 -15.06 60.23
CA ASP A 670 5.41 -14.08 59.28
C ASP A 670 4.91 -12.82 59.99
N LEU A 671 4.65 -12.89 61.29
CA LEU A 671 4.16 -11.79 62.13
C LEU A 671 5.29 -11.10 62.93
N ALA A 672 6.55 -11.49 62.70
CA ALA A 672 7.73 -11.06 63.46
C ALA A 672 8.25 -9.64 63.11
N TYR A 673 7.36 -8.66 63.08
CA TYR A 673 7.68 -7.24 62.90
C TYR A 673 7.71 -6.52 64.28
N PRO A 674 8.58 -5.52 64.53
CA PRO A 674 9.62 -4.97 63.65
C PRO A 674 10.90 -5.82 63.54
N ASP A 675 11.09 -6.84 64.37
CA ASP A 675 12.38 -7.55 64.56
C ASP A 675 13.02 -8.03 63.23
N LYS A 676 12.19 -8.50 62.28
CA LYS A 676 12.60 -8.89 60.92
C LYS A 676 13.18 -7.74 60.09
N LEU A 677 12.69 -6.50 60.27
CA LEU A 677 13.22 -5.29 59.64
C LEU A 677 14.50 -4.81 60.34
N GLU A 678 14.56 -4.85 61.67
CA GLU A 678 15.75 -4.46 62.44
C GLU A 678 16.94 -5.40 62.18
N MET A 679 16.70 -6.72 62.14
CA MET A 679 17.71 -7.71 61.76
C MET A 679 18.25 -7.46 60.35
N MET A 680 17.40 -7.03 59.41
CA MET A 680 17.83 -6.72 58.04
C MET A 680 18.42 -5.32 57.87
N GLU A 681 18.10 -4.35 58.73
CA GLU A 681 18.87 -3.11 58.84
C GLU A 681 20.31 -3.42 59.27
N GLN A 682 20.48 -4.27 60.28
CA GLN A 682 21.80 -4.72 60.75
C GLN A 682 22.58 -5.47 59.66
N ILE A 683 21.95 -6.37 58.91
CA ILE A 683 22.57 -7.06 57.76
C ILE A 683 22.91 -6.07 56.62
N ALA A 684 22.03 -5.12 56.32
CA ALA A 684 22.30 -4.11 55.29
C ALA A 684 23.40 -3.12 55.70
N GLN A 685 23.54 -2.84 57.00
CA GLN A 685 24.64 -2.06 57.57
C GLN A 685 25.94 -2.86 57.53
N SER A 686 25.95 -4.14 57.93
CA SER A 686 27.15 -4.99 57.87
C SER A 686 27.63 -5.20 56.42
N LEU A 687 26.73 -5.43 55.47
CA LEU A 687 27.07 -5.53 54.03
C LEU A 687 27.63 -4.21 53.47
N LYS A 688 27.09 -3.05 53.91
CA LYS A 688 27.65 -1.73 53.54
C LYS A 688 29.03 -1.51 54.17
N GLU A 689 29.27 -1.97 55.39
CA GLU A 689 30.58 -1.93 56.04
C GLU A 689 31.59 -2.88 55.39
N GLU A 690 31.17 -4.09 54.99
CA GLU A 690 31.99 -5.04 54.24
C GLU A 690 32.35 -4.49 52.85
N GLN A 691 31.39 -3.92 52.10
CA GLN A 691 31.70 -3.21 50.85
C GLN A 691 32.68 -2.06 51.06
N LYS A 692 32.57 -1.34 52.19
CA LYS A 692 33.49 -0.23 52.52
C LYS A 692 34.90 -0.73 52.86
N LYS A 693 35.02 -1.87 53.55
CA LYS A 693 36.30 -2.57 53.81
C LYS A 693 36.92 -3.11 52.52
N LEU A 694 36.16 -3.84 51.71
CA LEU A 694 36.58 -4.34 50.39
C LEU A 694 37.05 -3.20 49.47
N SER A 695 36.37 -2.05 49.49
CA SER A 695 36.80 -0.86 48.73
C SER A 695 38.11 -0.21 49.21
N SER A 696 38.58 -0.56 50.42
CA SER A 696 39.86 -0.07 50.98
C SER A 696 41.00 -1.07 50.82
N GLU A 697 40.71 -2.37 50.66
CA GLU A 697 41.72 -3.42 50.45
C GLU A 697 41.99 -3.72 48.96
N ALA A 698 41.03 -3.45 48.06
CA ALA A 698 41.15 -3.68 46.62
C ALA A 698 42.09 -2.73 45.84
N SER A 699 43.15 -2.24 46.48
CA SER A 699 44.23 -1.47 45.85
C SER A 699 45.52 -2.27 45.65
N PHE A 700 45.53 -3.58 45.89
CA PHE A 700 46.72 -4.42 45.64
C PHE A 700 46.41 -5.83 45.13
N SER A 701 47.23 -6.27 44.17
CA SER A 701 47.34 -7.60 43.53
C SER A 701 46.20 -8.13 42.65
N ASP A 702 46.61 -8.47 41.44
CA ASP A 702 45.94 -9.20 40.36
C ASP A 702 46.08 -10.73 40.54
N VAL A 703 45.41 -11.54 39.69
CA VAL A 703 45.63 -12.99 39.32
C VAL A 703 44.43 -13.96 39.52
N ARG A 704 43.76 -14.25 38.38
CA ARG A 704 43.22 -15.53 37.83
C ARG A 704 42.44 -16.59 38.67
N LEU A 705 41.24 -16.88 38.12
CA LEU A 705 40.66 -18.19 37.67
C LEU A 705 39.81 -19.11 38.58
N GLU A 706 38.77 -19.62 37.90
CA GLU A 706 37.90 -20.81 38.12
C GLU A 706 36.68 -20.77 39.08
N ASP A 707 35.53 -21.15 38.49
CA ASP A 707 34.17 -21.39 39.00
C ASP A 707 34.08 -22.70 39.84
N PRO A 708 33.00 -23.03 40.62
CA PRO A 708 31.59 -22.79 40.25
C PRO A 708 30.53 -22.57 41.37
N GLU A 709 29.27 -22.41 40.91
CA GLU A 709 27.98 -22.64 41.60
C GLU A 709 27.56 -21.75 42.80
N SER A 710 26.70 -20.75 42.54
CA SER A 710 25.32 -20.70 43.09
C SER A 710 24.51 -19.44 42.68
N CYS A 711 23.17 -19.58 42.66
CA CYS A 711 22.16 -18.51 42.61
C CYS A 711 22.10 -17.59 41.35
N ASN A 712 21.60 -18.16 40.25
CA ASN A 712 21.00 -17.37 39.16
C ASN A 712 19.72 -16.65 39.62
N LEU A 713 19.67 -15.33 39.51
CA LEU A 713 18.44 -14.53 39.59
C LEU A 713 18.35 -13.58 38.40
N VAL A 714 17.27 -13.72 37.65
CA VAL A 714 17.05 -13.19 36.30
C VAL A 714 17.36 -11.70 36.16
N LYS A 715 18.33 -11.36 35.30
CA LYS A 715 18.43 -10.05 34.64
C LYS A 715 18.24 -10.24 33.13
N SER A 716 17.16 -9.70 32.59
CA SER A 716 16.89 -9.64 31.15
C SER A 716 16.30 -8.29 30.79
N GLY A 717 16.96 -7.54 29.91
CA GLY A 717 16.39 -6.32 29.30
C GLY A 717 17.32 -5.11 29.26
N SER A 718 17.77 -4.77 28.04
CA SER A 718 18.19 -3.44 27.57
C SER A 718 19.16 -2.59 28.42
N ALA A 719 20.38 -2.42 27.91
CA ALA A 719 21.25 -1.33 28.30
C ALA A 719 20.82 -0.02 27.60
N GLU A 720 20.40 0.97 28.37
CA GLU A 720 20.40 2.38 27.94
C GLU A 720 21.05 3.24 29.04
N SER A 721 21.86 4.21 28.61
CA SER A 721 22.76 4.99 29.46
C SER A 721 22.09 6.23 30.04
N LEU A 722 21.93 6.31 31.36
CA LEU A 722 21.50 7.53 32.05
C LEU A 722 22.34 7.85 33.31
N ASN A 723 22.89 9.06 33.30
CA ASN A 723 23.57 9.86 34.34
C ASN A 723 23.78 9.29 35.77
N PRO A 724 25.01 9.37 36.32
CA PRO A 724 25.29 9.11 37.73
C PRO A 724 24.99 10.35 38.59
N ARG A 725 23.73 10.54 39.02
CA ARG A 725 23.38 11.44 40.13
C ARG A 725 22.28 10.84 41.01
N GLN A 726 22.41 11.09 42.32
CA GLN A 726 21.60 10.56 43.42
C GLN A 726 21.83 9.07 43.74
N GLN A 727 22.71 8.82 44.71
CA GLN A 727 22.74 7.57 45.47
C GLN A 727 21.48 7.52 46.34
N SER A 728 20.42 6.85 45.86
CA SER A 728 19.29 6.48 46.70
C SER A 728 19.76 5.46 47.74
N THR A 729 19.65 5.78 49.03
CA THR A 729 19.89 4.82 50.10
C THR A 729 18.82 3.74 50.06
N ILE A 730 19.11 2.60 49.44
CA ILE A 730 18.21 1.44 49.39
C ILE A 730 17.83 1.08 50.84
N SER A 731 16.52 1.10 51.11
CA SER A 731 15.93 0.70 52.39
C SER A 731 15.80 -0.83 52.43
N PRO A 732 15.95 -1.49 53.60
CA PRO A 732 15.74 -2.94 53.71
C PRO A 732 14.37 -3.41 53.16
N ALA A 733 13.36 -2.54 53.19
CA ALA A 733 12.00 -2.84 52.72
C ALA A 733 11.86 -3.12 51.21
N ASP A 734 12.80 -2.68 50.37
CA ASP A 734 12.74 -2.85 48.91
C ASP A 734 13.16 -4.26 48.44
N LEU A 735 13.64 -5.12 49.36
CA LEU A 735 14.04 -6.50 49.04
C LEU A 735 12.81 -7.42 48.92
N HIS A 736 12.53 -7.87 47.69
CA HIS A 736 11.42 -8.79 47.32
C HIS A 736 11.29 -10.07 48.19
N GLY A 737 12.35 -10.49 48.89
CA GLY A 737 12.33 -11.62 49.83
C GLY A 737 11.61 -11.34 51.16
N MET A 738 11.38 -10.06 51.51
CA MET A 738 10.80 -9.66 52.80
C MET A 738 9.27 -9.59 52.83
N TRP A 739 8.64 -9.51 51.65
CA TRP A 739 7.21 -9.25 51.51
C TRP A 739 6.34 -10.30 52.21
N TYR A 740 5.21 -9.86 52.77
CA TYR A 740 4.25 -10.78 53.39
C TYR A 740 3.78 -11.81 52.35
N PRO A 741 3.69 -13.12 52.68
CA PRO A 741 3.57 -14.18 51.69
C PRO A 741 2.40 -14.04 50.71
N THR A 742 1.23 -13.54 51.15
CA THR A 742 0.08 -13.34 50.26
C THR A 742 0.28 -12.20 49.26
N VAL A 743 1.03 -11.15 49.60
CA VAL A 743 1.41 -10.07 48.66
C VAL A 743 2.29 -10.63 47.55
N ARG A 744 3.33 -11.40 47.91
CA ARG A 744 4.22 -12.05 46.94
C ARG A 744 3.47 -13.03 46.05
N ARG A 745 2.60 -13.87 46.62
CA ARG A 745 1.74 -14.83 45.90
C ARG A 745 0.81 -14.12 44.90
N THR A 746 0.21 -13.00 45.32
CA THR A 746 -0.67 -12.17 44.48
C THR A 746 0.10 -11.58 43.29
N LEU A 747 1.22 -10.92 43.53
CA LEU A 747 2.01 -10.28 42.47
C LEU A 747 2.61 -11.27 41.47
N VAL A 748 3.08 -12.44 41.94
CA VAL A 748 3.54 -13.52 41.04
C VAL A 748 2.38 -14.03 40.18
N CYS A 749 1.20 -14.27 40.77
CA CYS A 749 0.00 -14.68 40.03
C CYS A 749 -0.38 -13.65 38.96
N LEU A 750 -0.51 -12.37 39.30
CA LEU A 750 -0.87 -11.31 38.36
C LEU A 750 0.15 -11.15 37.23
N SER A 751 1.45 -11.24 37.52
CA SER A 751 2.49 -11.12 36.48
C SER A 751 2.45 -12.24 35.44
N LYS A 752 2.05 -13.47 35.84
CA LYS A 752 1.88 -14.62 34.93
C LYS A 752 0.60 -14.54 34.10
N LEU A 753 -0.48 -13.97 34.65
CA LEU A 753 -1.77 -13.87 33.95
C LEU A 753 -1.83 -12.75 32.92
N TYR A 754 -1.14 -11.63 33.19
CA TYR A 754 -1.22 -10.38 32.43
C TYR A 754 -1.00 -10.53 30.91
N ARG A 755 -0.08 -11.39 30.44
CA ARG A 755 0.17 -11.61 29.00
C ARG A 755 -0.73 -12.67 28.37
N CYS A 756 -1.32 -13.53 29.21
CA CYS A 756 -1.95 -14.80 28.81
C CYS A 756 -3.47 -14.70 28.66
N ILE A 757 -4.12 -13.71 29.27
CA ILE A 757 -5.58 -13.60 29.40
C ILE A 757 -6.07 -12.25 28.88
N ASP A 758 -7.30 -12.20 28.39
CA ASP A 758 -7.96 -10.97 27.95
C ASP A 758 -8.13 -9.94 29.06
N ARG A 759 -8.05 -8.66 28.67
CA ARG A 759 -8.07 -7.49 29.58
C ARG A 759 -9.26 -7.50 30.55
N ALA A 760 -10.46 -7.88 30.10
CA ALA A 760 -11.66 -7.91 30.93
C ALA A 760 -11.64 -9.02 32.00
N VAL A 761 -11.20 -10.23 31.62
CA VAL A 761 -11.10 -11.36 32.56
C VAL A 761 -9.95 -11.14 33.54
N PHE A 762 -8.83 -10.59 33.08
CA PHE A 762 -7.72 -10.16 33.93
C PHE A 762 -8.15 -9.07 34.93
N GLN A 763 -9.01 -8.12 34.53
CA GLN A 763 -9.55 -7.10 35.44
C GLN A 763 -10.38 -7.72 36.57
N GLY A 764 -11.27 -8.67 36.27
CA GLY A 764 -12.05 -9.39 37.30
C GLY A 764 -11.17 -10.18 38.27
N LEU A 765 -10.26 -11.01 37.74
CA LEU A 765 -9.33 -11.82 38.56
C LEU A 765 -8.38 -10.97 39.39
N SER A 766 -7.91 -9.83 38.86
CA SER A 766 -7.03 -8.92 39.61
C SER A 766 -7.75 -8.19 40.72
N GLN A 767 -9.03 -7.82 40.54
CA GLN A 767 -9.86 -7.27 41.61
C GLN A 767 -10.09 -8.30 42.73
N GLU A 768 -10.41 -9.55 42.39
CA GLU A 768 -10.58 -10.64 43.38
C GLU A 768 -9.28 -10.88 44.16
N ALA A 769 -8.16 -11.05 43.45
CA ALA A 769 -6.85 -11.32 44.06
C ALA A 769 -6.35 -10.17 44.95
N LEU A 770 -6.52 -8.91 44.53
CA LEU A 770 -6.13 -7.75 45.32
C LEU A 770 -7.01 -7.59 46.57
N SER A 771 -8.34 -7.77 46.44
CA SER A 771 -9.26 -7.71 47.58
C SER A 771 -8.95 -8.80 48.63
N ALA A 772 -8.71 -10.04 48.17
CA ALA A 772 -8.26 -11.15 49.00
C ALA A 772 -6.93 -10.85 49.72
N CYS A 773 -5.97 -10.24 49.01
CA CYS A 773 -4.68 -9.85 49.57
C CYS A 773 -4.84 -8.78 50.68
N VAL A 774 -5.62 -7.72 50.43
CA VAL A 774 -5.92 -6.67 51.42
C VAL A 774 -6.61 -7.25 52.66
N HIS A 775 -7.59 -8.14 52.49
CA HIS A 775 -8.26 -8.79 53.62
C HIS A 775 -7.28 -9.63 54.48
N SER A 776 -6.39 -10.39 53.83
CA SER A 776 -5.32 -11.15 54.50
C SER A 776 -4.34 -10.24 55.28
N LEU A 777 -3.97 -9.09 54.69
CA LEU A 777 -3.10 -8.10 55.32
C LEU A 777 -3.73 -7.45 56.56
N LEU A 778 -5.02 -7.10 56.50
CA LEU A 778 -5.75 -6.56 57.65
C LEU A 778 -5.82 -7.57 58.79
N GLY A 779 -6.10 -8.86 58.49
CA GLY A 779 -6.06 -9.93 59.49
C GLY A 779 -4.69 -10.16 60.14
N ALA A 780 -3.60 -10.00 59.36
CA ALA A 780 -2.24 -10.03 59.87
C ALA A 780 -1.94 -8.82 60.79
N ALA A 781 -2.38 -7.63 60.40
CA ALA A 781 -2.21 -6.41 61.19
C ALA A 781 -2.98 -6.45 62.53
N ASP A 782 -4.20 -6.97 62.53
CA ASP A 782 -5.00 -7.24 63.74
C ASP A 782 -4.38 -8.31 64.65
N SER A 783 -3.53 -9.17 64.12
CA SER A 783 -2.77 -10.15 64.89
C SER A 783 -1.50 -9.55 65.49
N ILE A 784 -0.84 -8.64 64.76
CA ILE A 784 0.33 -7.88 65.24
C ILE A 784 -0.08 -6.87 66.33
N SER A 785 -1.21 -6.19 66.17
CA SER A 785 -1.71 -5.18 67.12
C SER A 785 -2.08 -5.74 68.50
N LYS A 786 -2.33 -7.06 68.59
CA LYS A 786 -2.58 -7.81 69.83
C LYS A 786 -1.30 -8.25 70.55
N ASN A 787 -0.21 -8.49 69.80
CA ASN A 787 1.04 -9.05 70.33
C ASN A 787 2.14 -8.01 70.61
N LYS A 788 2.13 -6.86 69.91
CA LYS A 788 3.13 -5.79 70.06
C LYS A 788 2.50 -4.39 70.04
N VAL A 789 3.34 -3.37 70.22
CA VAL A 789 2.95 -1.94 70.28
C VAL A 789 2.05 -1.58 69.09
N ARG A 790 0.84 -1.09 69.37
CA ARG A 790 -0.22 -0.79 68.38
C ARG A 790 0.24 0.09 67.19
N ILE A 791 1.28 0.89 67.38
CA ILE A 791 1.89 1.77 66.36
C ILE A 791 2.49 0.95 65.20
N CYS A 792 3.14 -0.18 65.52
CA CYS A 792 3.79 -1.03 64.52
C CYS A 792 2.78 -1.67 63.56
N ALA A 793 1.58 -2.00 64.02
CA ALA A 793 0.53 -2.58 63.17
C ALA A 793 0.03 -1.58 62.10
N ALA A 794 -0.17 -0.31 62.48
CA ALA A 794 -0.59 0.74 61.54
C ALA A 794 0.50 1.08 60.50
N LEU A 795 1.77 1.15 60.93
CA LEU A 795 2.92 1.32 60.03
C LEU A 795 3.10 0.11 59.09
N PHE A 796 2.88 -1.11 59.60
CA PHE A 796 2.93 -2.34 58.82
C PHE A 796 1.86 -2.39 57.72
N THR A 797 0.60 -2.03 58.03
CA THR A 797 -0.46 -1.90 57.01
C THR A 797 -0.10 -0.88 55.95
N HIS A 798 0.41 0.29 56.37
CA HIS A 798 0.76 1.36 55.44
C HIS A 798 1.86 0.92 54.46
N LEU A 799 2.96 0.36 54.97
CA LEU A 799 4.08 -0.12 54.16
C LEU A 799 3.64 -1.17 53.13
N LEU A 800 2.90 -2.21 53.55
CA LEU A 800 2.53 -3.30 52.64
C LEU A 800 1.46 -2.91 51.63
N ILE A 801 0.54 -2.00 51.99
CA ILE A 801 -0.42 -1.43 51.04
C ILE A 801 0.31 -0.55 50.02
N GLN A 802 1.23 0.32 50.47
CA GLN A 802 2.02 1.17 49.56
C GLN A 802 2.90 0.34 48.61
N LEU A 803 3.55 -0.72 49.10
CA LEU A 803 4.29 -1.67 48.27
C LEU A 803 3.39 -2.42 47.27
N CYS A 804 2.15 -2.76 47.66
CA CYS A 804 1.17 -3.35 46.76
C CYS A 804 0.75 -2.37 45.65
N VAL A 805 0.50 -1.09 45.99
CA VAL A 805 0.22 -0.03 45.01
C VAL A 805 1.39 0.13 44.05
N CYS A 806 2.62 0.32 44.53
CA CYS A 806 3.80 0.51 43.66
C CYS A 806 4.09 -0.72 42.77
N GLY A 807 3.89 -1.94 43.30
CA GLY A 807 4.01 -3.18 42.52
C GLY A 807 2.96 -3.30 41.41
N VAL A 808 1.71 -2.91 41.69
CA VAL A 808 0.64 -2.84 40.69
C VAL A 808 0.89 -1.73 39.68
N GLU A 809 1.36 -0.56 40.13
CA GLU A 809 1.61 0.61 39.28
C GLU A 809 2.73 0.33 38.26
N SER A 810 3.80 -0.36 38.65
CA SER A 810 4.84 -0.84 37.71
C SER A 810 4.30 -1.83 36.66
N LEU A 811 3.35 -2.68 37.05
CA LEU A 811 2.65 -3.65 36.18
C LEU A 811 1.60 -3.00 35.25
N LEU A 812 1.04 -1.85 35.63
CA LEU A 812 0.06 -1.08 34.86
C LEU A 812 0.70 -0.04 33.93
N LEU A 813 1.86 0.52 34.32
CA LEU A 813 2.61 1.50 33.52
C LEU A 813 3.01 0.95 32.14
N THR A 814 3.16 -0.37 32.02
CA THR A 814 3.45 -1.07 30.75
C THR A 814 2.24 -1.15 29.80
N VAL A 815 1.04 -0.69 30.20
CA VAL A 815 -0.18 -0.67 29.37
C VAL A 815 -0.62 0.75 28.99
N SER A 816 -0.29 1.77 29.79
CA SER A 816 -0.91 3.11 29.74
C SER A 816 -0.61 3.97 28.50
N VAL A 817 0.03 3.42 27.45
CA VAL A 817 0.13 4.04 26.13
C VAL A 817 -0.42 3.11 25.06
N THR A 818 -1.74 3.14 24.85
CA THR A 818 -2.37 2.70 23.60
C THR A 818 -3.39 3.75 23.18
N PHE A 819 -3.13 4.45 22.08
CA PHE A 819 -4.10 5.40 21.52
C PHE A 819 -5.31 4.63 20.96
N LEU A 820 -6.43 4.69 21.67
CA LEU A 820 -7.71 4.13 21.23
C LEU A 820 -8.31 5.03 20.14
N PHE A 821 -8.04 4.69 18.88
CA PHE A 821 -8.96 5.04 17.80
C PHE A 821 -10.27 4.29 18.05
N THR A 822 -11.38 5.02 18.20
CA THR A 822 -12.70 4.46 18.49
C THR A 822 -13.16 3.49 17.40
N ASP A 823 -14.00 2.50 17.77
CA ASP A 823 -14.51 1.46 16.87
C ASP A 823 -15.25 2.03 15.62
N ALA A 824 -15.72 3.28 15.67
CA ALA A 824 -16.22 4.02 14.52
C ALA A 824 -15.14 4.25 13.43
N ALA A 825 -13.92 4.61 13.82
CA ALA A 825 -12.78 4.72 12.91
C ALA A 825 -12.37 3.34 12.34
N PHE A 826 -12.50 2.26 13.13
CA PHE A 826 -12.25 0.90 12.64
C PHE A 826 -13.31 0.44 11.63
N LYS A 827 -14.59 0.83 11.80
CA LYS A 827 -15.67 0.64 10.82
C LYS A 827 -15.50 1.45 9.53
N ILE A 828 -14.76 2.56 9.57
CA ILE A 828 -14.32 3.33 8.39
C ILE A 828 -13.14 2.61 7.68
N LEU A 829 -12.26 1.94 8.43
CA LEU A 829 -11.10 1.21 7.89
C LEU A 829 -11.44 -0.18 7.31
N ASN A 830 -12.59 -0.75 7.66
CA ASN A 830 -12.96 -2.12 7.28
C ASN A 830 -13.46 -2.20 5.82
N PRO A 831 -12.85 -3.02 4.92
CA PRO A 831 -13.14 -2.98 3.48
C PRO A 831 -14.57 -3.40 3.08
N LYS A 832 -15.35 -4.02 3.97
CA LYS A 832 -16.73 -4.47 3.68
C LYS A 832 -17.81 -3.37 3.77
N THR A 833 -17.51 -2.19 4.33
CA THR A 833 -18.48 -1.09 4.54
C THR A 833 -18.48 -0.01 3.44
N VAL A 834 -17.54 -0.05 2.50
CA VAL A 834 -17.30 1.01 1.49
C VAL A 834 -18.51 1.29 0.59
N SER A 835 -19.41 0.34 0.36
CA SER A 835 -20.63 0.54 -0.45
C SER A 835 -21.67 1.48 0.18
N ARG A 836 -21.50 1.89 1.45
CA ARG A 836 -22.38 2.86 2.14
C ARG A 836 -21.82 4.27 2.20
N PHE A 837 -20.55 4.49 1.83
CA PHE A 837 -19.84 5.75 2.03
C PHE A 837 -20.55 6.97 1.41
N PHE A 838 -21.17 6.79 0.25
CA PHE A 838 -21.83 7.84 -0.54
C PHE A 838 -23.37 7.88 -0.42
N ARG A 839 -24.00 7.19 0.56
CA ARG A 839 -25.44 7.29 0.77
C ARG A 839 -25.76 8.40 1.79
N LEU A 840 -26.49 9.42 1.34
CA LEU A 840 -27.07 10.51 2.14
C LEU A 840 -28.29 10.03 2.94
N ASN A 841 -28.08 9.13 3.90
CA ASN A 841 -29.11 8.70 4.85
C ASN A 841 -28.51 8.67 6.27
N SER A 842 -29.35 8.75 7.30
CA SER A 842 -28.99 8.92 8.72
C SER A 842 -28.04 7.86 9.29
N ASN A 843 -27.92 6.70 8.63
CA ASN A 843 -27.08 5.58 9.06
C ASN A 843 -25.70 5.58 8.37
N ASN A 844 -25.08 6.75 8.20
CA ASN A 844 -23.75 6.87 7.61
C ASN A 844 -22.69 7.10 8.70
N ALA A 845 -21.72 6.19 8.80
CA ALA A 845 -20.73 6.15 9.88
C ALA A 845 -19.88 7.44 9.97
N LEU A 846 -19.73 8.16 8.86
CA LEU A 846 -18.99 9.42 8.80
C LEU A 846 -19.79 10.59 9.40
N ILE A 847 -21.13 10.56 9.33
CA ILE A 847 -22.00 11.52 10.02
C ILE A 847 -22.04 11.19 11.51
N GLN A 848 -22.06 9.90 11.88
CA GLN A 848 -21.98 9.48 13.28
C GLN A 848 -20.65 9.90 13.93
N PHE A 849 -19.51 9.73 13.24
CA PHE A 849 -18.19 10.22 13.68
C PHE A 849 -18.09 11.76 13.77
N LEU A 850 -18.98 12.51 13.11
CA LEU A 850 -19.06 13.98 13.20
C LEU A 850 -20.08 14.48 14.25
N LEU A 851 -21.08 13.67 14.63
CA LEU A 851 -22.05 13.99 15.69
C LEU A 851 -21.64 13.49 17.08
N GLU A 852 -21.05 12.29 17.16
CA GLU A 852 -20.39 11.80 18.38
C GLU A 852 -19.04 12.52 18.48
N GLY A 853 -19.04 13.62 19.23
CA GLY A 853 -17.95 14.58 19.27
C GLY A 853 -16.62 14.07 19.85
N THR A 854 -15.70 15.03 20.02
CA THR A 854 -14.34 14.90 20.57
C THR A 854 -14.13 13.71 21.52
N PRO A 855 -13.02 12.94 21.38
CA PRO A 855 -12.82 11.68 22.09
C PRO A 855 -12.95 11.84 23.60
N GLU A 856 -14.04 11.32 24.15
CA GLU A 856 -14.26 11.26 25.59
C GLU A 856 -13.34 10.17 26.17
N ILE A 857 -12.35 10.59 26.96
CA ILE A 857 -11.38 9.70 27.60
C ILE A 857 -12.10 8.90 28.71
N ARG A 858 -12.68 7.75 28.35
CA ARG A 858 -13.25 6.82 29.32
C ARG A 858 -12.18 5.91 29.90
N GLU A 859 -11.57 6.36 30.99
CA GLU A 859 -10.67 5.57 31.83
C GLU A 859 -11.45 4.43 32.52
N HIS A 860 -11.53 3.26 31.88
CA HIS A 860 -12.28 2.11 32.38
C HIS A 860 -11.60 1.34 33.55
N TYR A 861 -10.61 1.93 34.22
CA TYR A 861 -9.75 1.28 35.23
C TYR A 861 -9.59 2.09 36.53
N ILE A 862 -10.69 2.42 37.22
CA ILE A 862 -10.63 3.14 38.51
C ILE A 862 -11.63 2.58 39.55
N ASP A 863 -11.45 1.32 39.95
CA ASP A 863 -12.01 0.82 41.22
C ASP A 863 -10.94 0.15 42.09
N SER A 864 -10.20 -0.86 41.60
CA SER A 864 -9.16 -1.54 42.39
C SER A 864 -8.08 -0.59 42.95
N LYS A 865 -7.53 0.33 42.14
CA LYS A 865 -6.59 1.35 42.65
C LYS A 865 -7.24 2.25 43.69
N LYS A 866 -8.47 2.70 43.43
CA LYS A 866 -9.24 3.60 44.29
C LYS A 866 -9.63 2.96 45.62
N ASP A 867 -9.85 1.65 45.66
CA ASP A 867 -10.13 0.91 46.88
C ASP A 867 -8.85 0.68 47.70
N VAL A 868 -7.72 0.37 47.06
CA VAL A 868 -6.42 0.29 47.74
C VAL A 868 -5.99 1.66 48.27
N ASP A 869 -6.15 2.74 47.50
CA ASP A 869 -5.93 4.13 47.94
C ASP A 869 -6.84 4.53 49.10
N ARG A 870 -8.10 4.05 49.13
CA ARG A 870 -9.04 4.28 50.24
C ARG A 870 -8.56 3.58 51.53
N HIS A 871 -8.11 2.34 51.44
CA HIS A 871 -7.55 1.61 52.57
C HIS A 871 -6.23 2.23 53.05
N LEU A 872 -5.36 2.65 52.14
CA LEU A 872 -4.12 3.37 52.46
C LEU A 872 -4.43 4.66 53.22
N LYS A 873 -5.34 5.50 52.68
CA LYS A 873 -5.76 6.76 53.32
C LYS A 873 -6.35 6.53 54.72
N ALA A 874 -7.20 5.52 54.88
CA ALA A 874 -7.76 5.18 56.20
C ALA A 874 -6.66 4.77 57.20
N ALA A 875 -5.65 4.00 56.77
CA ALA A 875 -4.50 3.66 57.60
C ALA A 875 -3.65 4.89 57.96
N CYS A 876 -3.43 5.81 57.01
CA CYS A 876 -2.75 7.11 57.28
C CYS A 876 -3.50 7.92 58.33
N GLU A 877 -4.83 8.08 58.18
CA GLU A 877 -5.67 8.86 59.09
C GLU A 877 -5.70 8.25 60.50
N GLN A 878 -5.83 6.93 60.62
CA GLN A 878 -5.75 6.22 61.90
C GLN A 878 -4.37 6.38 62.55
N PHE A 879 -3.29 6.27 61.78
CA PHE A 879 -1.93 6.47 62.28
C PHE A 879 -1.71 7.91 62.78
N ILE A 880 -2.14 8.92 62.00
CA ILE A 880 -2.05 10.34 62.38
C ILE A 880 -2.83 10.62 63.67
N GLN A 881 -4.06 10.11 63.78
CA GLN A 881 -4.88 10.24 65.00
C GLN A 881 -4.21 9.56 66.21
N GLN A 882 -3.69 8.34 66.04
CA GLN A 882 -3.05 7.60 67.12
C GLN A 882 -1.75 8.25 67.60
N GLN A 883 -0.89 8.74 66.69
CA GLN A 883 0.32 9.48 67.07
C GLN A 883 -0.02 10.82 67.71
N THR A 884 -0.96 11.58 67.16
CA THR A 884 -1.45 12.84 67.76
C THR A 884 -1.91 12.61 69.19
N LYS A 885 -2.74 11.59 69.42
CA LYS A 885 -3.20 11.21 70.75
C LYS A 885 -2.03 10.81 71.66
N GLN A 886 -1.11 9.96 71.22
CA GLN A 886 0.04 9.52 72.01
C GLN A 886 0.96 10.67 72.51
N PHE A 887 0.97 11.81 71.82
CA PHE A 887 1.71 13.01 72.20
C PHE A 887 0.91 14.01 73.03
N ILE A 888 -0.42 14.10 72.85
CA ILE A 888 -1.25 15.19 73.41
C ILE A 888 -2.28 14.69 74.46
N GLU A 889 -2.54 13.38 74.60
CA GLU A 889 -3.65 12.82 75.42
C GLU A 889 -3.80 13.45 76.82
N GLN A 890 -2.71 13.65 77.57
CA GLN A 890 -2.75 14.31 78.89
C GLN A 890 -3.21 15.77 78.82
N LEU A 891 -2.78 16.50 77.78
CA LEU A 891 -3.15 17.88 77.51
C LEU A 891 -4.58 17.98 76.95
N GLU A 892 -5.00 17.05 76.10
CA GLU A 892 -6.34 17.02 75.50
C GLU A 892 -7.44 16.67 76.53
N GLU A 893 -7.15 15.74 77.45
CA GLU A 893 -8.01 15.42 78.58
C GLU A 893 -8.12 16.60 79.57
N PHE A 894 -7.04 17.37 79.76
CA PHE A 894 -7.09 18.63 80.50
C PHE A 894 -7.95 19.67 79.76
N MET A 895 -7.68 19.91 78.48
CA MET A 895 -8.40 20.89 77.63
C MET A 895 -9.92 20.63 77.55
N THR A 896 -10.37 19.39 77.69
CA THR A 896 -11.80 19.03 77.75
C THR A 896 -12.40 19.14 79.16
N LYS A 897 -11.59 19.18 80.22
CA LYS A 897 -12.01 19.30 81.63
C LYS A 897 -11.83 20.71 82.23
N VAL A 898 -11.24 21.66 81.49
CA VAL A 898 -10.88 23.01 81.99
C VAL A 898 -11.99 23.68 82.79
N GLN A 899 -13.23 23.73 82.28
CA GLN A 899 -14.35 24.38 82.98
C GLN A 899 -14.66 23.83 84.39
N ALA A 900 -14.19 22.62 84.74
CA ALA A 900 -14.32 22.05 86.07
C ALA A 900 -13.00 22.05 86.88
N TRP A 901 -11.87 22.43 86.26
CA TRP A 901 -10.51 22.27 86.79
C TRP A 901 -9.76 23.59 87.04
N VAL A 902 -10.40 24.76 86.81
CA VAL A 902 -9.84 26.10 87.08
C VAL A 902 -9.38 26.28 88.55
N GLN A 903 -9.90 25.50 89.50
CA GLN A 903 -9.49 25.56 90.92
C GLN A 903 -8.24 24.72 91.28
N LEU A 904 -7.52 24.14 90.31
CA LEU A 904 -6.32 23.35 90.60
C LEU A 904 -5.04 24.19 90.68
N ALA A 905 -4.23 23.90 91.71
CA ALA A 905 -2.97 24.61 91.98
C ALA A 905 -1.96 24.55 90.81
N GLU A 906 -1.32 25.68 90.55
CA GLU A 906 -0.35 25.93 89.46
C GLU A 906 0.70 24.82 89.28
N ALA A 907 1.21 24.27 90.39
CA ALA A 907 2.20 23.20 90.39
C ALA A 907 1.75 21.96 89.60
N LYS A 908 0.46 21.59 89.65
CA LYS A 908 -0.07 20.44 88.89
C LYS A 908 -0.21 20.72 87.39
N ILE A 909 -0.40 21.98 87.01
CA ILE A 909 -0.43 22.41 85.61
C ILE A 909 1.00 22.38 85.06
N ASN A 910 1.98 22.88 85.80
CA ASN A 910 3.40 22.76 85.47
C ASN A 910 3.82 21.29 85.31
N ASP A 911 3.52 20.42 86.30
CA ASP A 911 3.85 18.99 86.24
C ASP A 911 3.29 18.31 84.98
N MET A 912 2.07 18.67 84.55
CA MET A 912 1.41 18.10 83.38
C MET A 912 1.91 18.65 82.04
N VAL A 913 2.27 19.94 81.98
CA VAL A 913 2.92 20.53 80.80
C VAL A 913 4.34 19.99 80.66
N SER A 914 5.07 19.87 81.77
CA SER A 914 6.40 19.25 81.86
C SER A 914 6.37 17.75 81.53
N SER A 915 5.37 16.99 81.99
CA SER A 915 5.20 15.57 81.63
C SER A 915 4.89 15.40 80.15
N THR A 916 4.03 16.26 79.59
CA THR A 916 3.68 16.25 78.16
C THR A 916 4.90 16.59 77.31
N TYR A 917 5.64 17.64 77.65
CA TYR A 917 6.87 18.06 76.97
C TYR A 917 7.97 16.98 77.02
N LYS A 918 8.16 16.32 78.16
CA LYS A 918 9.07 15.18 78.33
C LYS A 918 8.60 13.93 77.56
N THR A 919 7.29 13.70 77.50
CA THR A 919 6.67 12.60 76.74
C THR A 919 6.85 12.79 75.24
N ILE A 920 6.67 14.03 74.76
CA ILE A 920 7.02 14.44 73.40
C ILE A 920 8.51 14.13 73.18
N LYS A 921 9.43 14.81 73.86
CA LYS A 921 10.89 14.66 73.62
C LYS A 921 11.41 13.22 73.63
N THR A 922 10.85 12.33 74.45
CA THR A 922 11.29 10.91 74.56
C THR A 922 10.65 9.97 73.53
N LYS A 923 9.32 9.99 73.37
CA LYS A 923 8.64 9.07 72.43
C LYS A 923 8.90 9.43 70.97
N LEU A 924 9.13 10.71 70.70
CA LEU A 924 9.28 11.31 69.39
C LEU A 924 10.48 10.76 68.60
N GLN A 925 11.63 10.53 69.25
CA GLN A 925 12.78 9.85 68.63
C GLN A 925 12.49 8.37 68.32
N SER A 926 11.72 7.69 69.17
CA SER A 926 11.30 6.30 68.95
C SER A 926 10.29 6.18 67.79
N THR A 927 9.39 7.15 67.65
CA THR A 927 8.44 7.22 66.53
C THR A 927 9.17 7.46 65.21
N LEU A 928 10.10 8.43 65.12
CA LEU A 928 10.92 8.63 63.91
C LEU A 928 11.68 7.38 63.50
N ARG A 929 12.40 6.75 64.44
CA ARG A 929 13.14 5.52 64.14
C ARG A 929 12.23 4.40 63.63
N SER A 930 11.01 4.32 64.18
CA SER A 930 9.99 3.37 63.68
C SER A 930 9.48 3.76 62.29
N MET A 931 9.32 5.05 62.00
CA MET A 931 8.92 5.52 60.67
C MET A 931 10.00 5.22 59.62
N SER A 932 11.27 5.52 59.90
CA SER A 932 12.38 5.26 58.95
C SER A 932 12.67 3.76 58.73
N LEU A 933 12.30 2.89 59.68
CA LEU A 933 12.37 1.44 59.52
C LEU A 933 11.26 0.88 58.61
N TYR A 934 10.08 1.50 58.61
CA TYR A 934 8.91 1.05 57.86
C TYR A 934 8.62 1.85 56.58
N LEU A 935 9.25 3.01 56.35
CA LEU A 935 9.05 3.84 55.16
C LEU A 935 10.38 3.98 54.42
N SER A 936 10.41 3.59 53.14
CA SER A 936 11.62 3.71 52.30
C SER A 936 11.87 5.14 51.80
N ASN A 937 10.83 5.99 51.73
CA ASN A 937 10.92 7.37 51.23
C ASN A 937 10.70 8.43 52.33
N LYS A 938 11.70 9.28 52.54
CA LYS A 938 11.67 10.44 53.45
C LYS A 938 10.56 11.45 53.12
N ASP A 939 10.20 11.60 51.86
CA ASP A 939 9.09 12.49 51.47
C ASP A 939 7.76 11.98 52.03
N THR A 940 7.57 10.66 52.08
CA THR A 940 6.35 10.03 52.65
C THR A 940 6.32 10.18 54.17
N GLU A 941 7.47 10.00 54.84
CA GLU A 941 7.64 10.27 56.27
C GLU A 941 7.27 11.72 56.62
N PHE A 942 7.78 12.69 55.86
CA PHE A 942 7.46 14.12 56.03
C PHE A 942 5.97 14.43 55.80
N ILE A 943 5.36 13.87 54.75
CA ILE A 943 3.93 14.04 54.45
C ILE A 943 3.05 13.51 55.58
N LEU A 944 3.37 12.36 56.16
CA LEU A 944 2.61 11.75 57.27
C LEU A 944 2.83 12.46 58.61
N PHE A 945 4.03 12.96 58.87
CA PHE A 945 4.34 13.63 60.14
C PHE A 945 3.83 15.08 60.20
N LYS A 946 3.76 15.78 59.06
CA LYS A 946 3.29 17.18 58.97
C LYS A 946 1.89 17.43 59.59
N PRO A 947 0.87 16.58 59.39
CA PRO A 947 -0.41 16.69 60.12
C PRO A 947 -0.27 16.52 61.64
N VAL A 948 0.49 15.53 62.12
CA VAL A 948 0.72 15.28 63.56
C VAL A 948 1.40 16.50 64.19
N ARG A 949 2.44 17.01 63.53
CA ARG A 949 3.16 18.24 63.88
C ARG A 949 2.19 19.43 64.04
N ASN A 950 1.33 19.67 63.05
CA ASN A 950 0.37 20.77 63.07
C ASN A 950 -0.65 20.63 64.22
N ASN A 951 -1.14 19.41 64.49
CA ASN A 951 -2.07 19.16 65.58
C ASN A 951 -1.45 19.47 66.96
N ILE A 952 -0.19 19.08 67.18
CA ILE A 952 0.57 19.41 68.39
C ILE A 952 0.68 20.93 68.56
N GLN A 953 1.11 21.64 67.52
CA GLN A 953 1.24 23.10 67.54
C GLN A 953 -0.09 23.80 67.86
N GLN A 954 -1.20 23.38 67.23
CA GLN A 954 -2.53 23.94 67.48
C GLN A 954 -3.01 23.72 68.91
N MET A 955 -2.70 22.58 69.53
CA MET A 955 -3.12 22.29 70.91
C MET A 955 -2.33 23.11 71.93
N PHE A 956 -1.02 23.29 71.75
CA PHE A 956 -0.25 24.21 72.58
C PHE A 956 -0.62 25.68 72.36
N GLN A 957 -1.04 26.06 71.15
CA GLN A 957 -1.55 27.40 70.87
C GLN A 957 -2.89 27.67 71.58
N LYS A 958 -3.80 26.68 71.61
CA LYS A 958 -5.05 26.76 72.38
C LYS A 958 -4.80 26.81 73.90
N LEU A 959 -3.85 26.02 74.40
CA LEU A 959 -3.42 26.08 75.80
C LEU A 959 -2.87 27.48 76.15
N HIS A 960 -2.01 28.05 75.30
CA HIS A 960 -1.48 29.41 75.48
C HIS A 960 -2.55 30.50 75.46
N ALA A 961 -3.66 30.29 74.74
CA ALA A 961 -4.78 31.22 74.74
C ALA A 961 -5.53 31.16 76.09
N LEU A 962 -5.94 29.95 76.53
CA LEU A 962 -6.65 29.79 77.81
C LEU A 962 -5.81 30.24 79.02
N LEU A 963 -4.51 29.91 79.06
CA LEU A 963 -3.63 30.33 80.14
C LEU A 963 -3.51 31.86 80.23
N LYS A 964 -3.62 32.59 79.11
CA LYS A 964 -3.62 34.06 79.09
C LYS A 964 -4.96 34.70 79.45
N GLU A 965 -6.06 33.95 79.38
CA GLU A 965 -7.40 34.44 79.72
C GLU A 965 -7.72 34.28 81.22
N GLU A 966 -7.18 33.25 81.88
CA GLU A 966 -7.53 32.93 83.29
C GLU A 966 -6.43 33.18 84.35
N PHE A 967 -5.15 33.35 83.97
CA PHE A 967 -4.04 33.48 84.93
C PHE A 967 -3.28 34.82 84.80
N SER A 968 -2.67 35.28 85.89
CA SER A 968 -1.88 36.51 85.91
C SER A 968 -0.47 36.31 85.32
N ASN A 969 0.21 37.42 85.00
CA ASN A 969 1.56 37.38 84.44
C ASN A 969 2.62 36.78 85.39
N GLU A 970 2.34 36.70 86.70
CA GLU A 970 3.23 36.07 87.68
C GLU A 970 3.00 34.55 87.73
N ASP A 971 1.73 34.12 87.77
CA ASP A 971 1.33 32.70 87.76
C ASP A 971 1.79 31.99 86.46
N LEU A 972 1.77 32.70 85.33
CA LEU A 972 2.29 32.23 84.04
C LEU A 972 3.79 31.87 84.09
N GLN A 973 4.58 32.53 84.95
CA GLN A 973 6.00 32.17 85.15
C GLN A 973 6.15 30.91 86.01
N ILE A 974 5.25 30.70 86.97
CA ILE A 974 5.22 29.51 87.85
C ILE A 974 4.81 28.26 87.07
N ILE A 975 3.89 28.39 86.10
CA ILE A 975 3.43 27.30 85.23
C ILE A 975 4.53 26.84 84.24
N ALA A 976 5.53 27.70 83.95
CA ALA A 976 6.71 27.39 83.14
C ALA A 976 6.41 26.74 81.77
N CYS A 977 5.33 27.18 81.09
CA CYS A 977 4.95 26.64 79.80
C CYS A 977 6.06 26.92 78.74
N PRO A 978 6.52 25.91 77.97
CA PRO A 978 7.53 26.11 76.94
C PRO A 978 7.02 27.09 75.88
N SER A 979 7.89 27.99 75.42
CA SER A 979 7.49 29.05 74.49
C SER A 979 7.07 28.45 73.14
N MET A 980 6.19 29.17 72.40
CA MET A 980 5.81 28.75 71.05
C MET A 980 7.04 28.55 70.15
N GLU A 981 8.09 29.37 70.29
CA GLU A 981 9.35 29.22 69.57
C GLU A 981 10.12 27.94 69.94
N GLN A 982 10.15 27.56 71.22
CA GLN A 982 10.74 26.29 71.67
C GLN A 982 9.97 25.10 71.09
N ILE A 983 8.64 25.17 71.05
CA ILE A 983 7.78 24.15 70.44
C ILE A 983 7.99 24.11 68.91
N PHE A 984 8.13 25.26 68.25
CA PHE A 984 8.45 25.35 66.82
C PHE A 984 9.86 24.82 66.49
N SER A 985 10.86 25.05 67.35
CA SER A 985 12.23 24.52 67.21
C SER A 985 12.26 23.00 67.40
N LEU A 986 11.66 22.48 68.49
CA LEU A 986 11.42 21.04 68.71
C LEU A 986 10.57 20.37 67.63
N SER A 987 10.06 21.15 66.70
CA SER A 987 9.22 20.78 65.57
C SER A 987 9.87 21.10 64.21
N ASN A 988 11.01 21.80 64.17
CA ASN A 988 11.76 22.19 62.98
C ASN A 988 13.09 21.44 62.80
N ASP A 989 13.66 20.87 63.87
CA ASP A 989 14.75 19.86 63.84
C ASP A 989 14.32 18.52 63.15
N TRP A 990 13.53 18.61 62.07
CA TRP A 990 12.61 17.60 61.54
C TRP A 990 12.65 17.48 60.00
N GLY A 991 13.70 18.02 59.37
CA GLY A 991 13.93 18.00 57.92
C GLY A 991 15.36 17.59 57.57
#